data_AF-A0A1V2L5R6-F1
#
_entry.id   AF-A0A1V2L5R6-F1
#
_cell.length_a   1.000
_cell.length_b   1.000
_cell.length_c   1.000
_cell.angle_alpha   90.00
_cell.angle_beta   90.00
_cell.angle_gamma   90.00
#
_symmetry.space_group_name_H-M   'P 1'
#
loop_
_entity.id
_entity.type
_entity.pdbx_description
1 polymer ?
#
loop_
_entity_poly.entity_id
_entity_poly.type
_entity_poly.pdbx_seq_one_letter_code
_entity_poly.pdbx_strand_id
1 'polypeptide(L)'
;MSAFSVSWPSSALIRDKYMTYRDRSSLVSPVSLRSNGSFDQLLKKLHLQLLQYYTGHAHFENDFRHIIHDLYKLVVRDESKVFALFQHDVLLLLARVDISRVPSPATADFIGVFDLLLSELTKRYDDFSPEFEYVLQRTSKIMGVFLISCLEYKRLPAEKVELISVFVLKLTQYYLTLTELVDYWFTFSLTEPDIMYLVTTKRLPTNVFPIYELAKDFLFMDDSLTKSAKDTLLHVILISCFSNELEKWILLSDFPGLILAGLLSIFNKICYNDTLSSIISFVTGDSPVENPSFEEFDGSMGFVMDLISYASHDTIKIAFLSSFHNKFVIPLMFYFRAEGQCHLKVLTLFTYTLERLVIPTSTNEFTNSLIVDFLIEKCFINESENIINLYIDTLSECRDTTSALVPLFKLLSIVSRTNAPELLLATLYTNPLDTTLALDPQALHRLASEAKSVVEKESSLEILLTGCIDVSFKYLNAQLATLTQPRRLISFDSSTVLGSVICLELYLFFNHMPTTNEQLIRLLMDLVNANTGYVTNFLCENPLEDSLFFEIFDYLCECHSHYDRKLRHGVETLHVMRPNARLLASLKILHPVAQQRLRHDEHNLKVLINLCQIQLNVDLFKIFVVRFYAAQRASLALHKIKYSTRNK
;
A
#
# COMPACT_ATOMS: atom_id res chain seq x y z
N MET A 1 -3.79 -15.91 27.93
CA MET A 1 -3.95 -14.51 28.38
C MET A 1 -4.83 -14.50 29.61
N SER A 2 -4.25 -14.25 30.79
CA SER A 2 -4.96 -14.17 32.08
C SER A 2 -5.68 -12.82 32.18
N ALA A 3 -7.01 -12.85 32.36
CA ALA A 3 -7.83 -11.67 32.58
C ALA A 3 -7.48 -11.01 33.92
N PHE A 4 -7.07 -9.74 33.87
CA PHE A 4 -6.97 -8.90 35.07
C PHE A 4 -8.39 -8.52 35.52
N SER A 5 -8.90 -9.19 36.55
CA SER A 5 -10.14 -8.79 37.24
C SER A 5 -9.80 -7.86 38.41
N VAL A 6 -9.67 -6.56 38.13
CA VAL A 6 -9.80 -5.55 39.19
C VAL A 6 -11.28 -5.24 39.32
N SER A 7 -11.86 -5.52 40.48
CA SER A 7 -13.27 -5.20 40.78
C SER A 7 -13.43 -3.69 40.93
N TRP A 8 -14.04 -3.07 39.91
CA TRP A 8 -14.36 -1.65 39.87
C TRP A 8 -15.56 -1.30 40.77
N PRO A 9 -15.60 -0.10 41.38
CA PRO A 9 -16.75 0.34 42.18
C PRO A 9 -17.98 0.54 41.29
N SER A 10 -19.16 0.19 41.82
CA SER A 10 -20.42 0.28 41.09
C SER A 10 -20.74 1.72 40.65
N SER A 11 -21.37 1.86 39.48
CA SER A 11 -21.80 3.14 38.89
C SER A 11 -22.67 4.00 39.83
N ALA A 12 -23.30 3.39 40.82
CA ALA A 12 -24.06 4.06 41.87
C ALA A 12 -23.17 4.90 42.81
N LEU A 13 -21.99 4.39 43.18
CA LEU A 13 -21.11 5.04 44.16
C LEU A 13 -20.43 6.30 43.60
N ILE A 14 -20.18 6.31 42.27
CA ILE A 14 -19.62 7.46 41.55
C ILE A 14 -20.70 8.55 41.35
N ARG A 15 -21.95 8.13 41.10
CA ARG A 15 -23.10 9.03 40.94
C ARG A 15 -23.44 9.78 42.24
N ASP A 16 -23.36 9.12 43.39
CA ASP A 16 -23.67 9.73 44.69
C ASP A 16 -22.62 10.77 45.12
N LYS A 17 -21.33 10.55 44.81
CA LYS A 17 -20.27 11.56 45.00
C LYS A 17 -20.45 12.81 44.12
N TYR A 18 -21.08 12.66 42.95
CA TYR A 18 -21.34 13.76 42.03
C TYR A 18 -22.56 14.59 42.44
N MET A 19 -23.59 13.96 43.02
CA MET A 19 -24.79 14.66 43.50
C MET A 19 -24.51 15.55 44.72
N THR A 20 -23.57 15.16 45.58
CA THR A 20 -23.22 15.96 46.78
C THR A 20 -22.53 17.29 46.47
N TYR A 21 -21.96 17.45 45.26
CA TYR A 21 -21.39 18.72 44.80
C TYR A 21 -22.43 19.68 44.18
N ARG A 22 -23.64 19.18 43.86
CA ARG A 22 -24.67 19.92 43.10
C ARG A 22 -25.52 20.85 43.98
N ASP A 23 -25.63 20.58 45.28
CA ASP A 23 -26.56 21.26 46.20
C ASP A 23 -26.08 22.61 46.79
N ARG A 24 -25.04 23.24 46.22
CA ARG A 24 -24.48 24.51 46.74
C ARG A 24 -24.45 25.68 45.74
N SER A 25 -25.40 25.77 44.82
CA SER A 25 -25.53 26.97 43.97
C SER A 25 -26.89 27.65 44.14
N SER A 26 -26.88 28.76 44.88
CA SER A 26 -28.02 29.66 45.07
C SER A 26 -28.24 30.54 43.84
N LEU A 27 -29.53 30.81 43.59
CA LEU A 27 -30.12 31.57 42.49
C LEU A 27 -29.53 32.98 42.31
N VAL A 28 -29.16 33.35 41.07
CA VAL A 28 -29.03 34.75 40.62
C VAL A 28 -29.55 34.91 39.19
N SER A 29 -30.36 35.95 39.00
CA SER A 29 -31.09 36.39 37.79
C SER A 29 -30.20 36.75 36.58
N PRO A 30 -30.75 36.83 35.34
CA PRO A 30 -29.96 37.06 34.13
C PRO A 30 -29.54 38.53 34.01
N VAL A 31 -28.23 38.79 33.88
CA VAL A 31 -27.67 40.15 33.79
C VAL A 31 -26.87 40.32 32.49
N SER A 32 -27.28 41.29 31.68
CA SER A 32 -26.68 41.66 30.39
C SER A 32 -25.16 41.94 30.45
N LEU A 33 -24.43 41.59 29.39
CA LEU A 33 -22.99 41.81 29.19
C LEU A 33 -22.69 43.23 28.66
N ARG A 34 -23.04 44.26 29.43
CA ARG A 34 -22.58 45.64 29.18
C ARG A 34 -22.04 46.24 30.47
N SER A 35 -20.82 45.88 30.87
CA SER A 35 -20.10 46.61 31.91
C SER A 35 -18.59 46.58 31.72
N ASN A 36 -17.95 47.72 32.01
CA ASN A 36 -16.50 47.93 32.11
C ASN A 36 -15.90 47.18 33.33
N GLY A 37 -16.03 45.85 33.37
CA GLY A 37 -15.43 45.01 34.42
C GLY A 37 -13.98 44.62 34.10
N SER A 38 -13.20 44.25 35.12
CA SER A 38 -11.86 43.65 34.91
C SER A 38 -11.99 42.29 34.20
N PHE A 39 -10.94 41.86 33.50
CA PHE A 39 -10.93 40.59 32.74
C PHE A 39 -11.39 39.40 33.61
N ASP A 40 -10.92 39.31 34.86
CA ASP A 40 -11.33 38.27 35.82
C ASP A 40 -12.84 38.27 36.14
N GLN A 41 -13.48 39.45 36.18
CA GLN A 41 -14.93 39.54 36.41
C GLN A 41 -15.71 38.99 35.21
N LEU A 42 -15.20 39.22 33.99
CA LEU A 42 -15.75 38.62 32.79
C LEU A 42 -15.59 37.09 32.80
N LEU A 43 -14.41 36.58 33.18
CA LEU A 43 -14.17 35.13 33.24
C LEU A 43 -15.06 34.42 34.26
N LYS A 44 -15.24 35.00 35.46
CA LYS A 44 -16.19 34.48 36.46
C LYS A 44 -17.62 34.49 35.95
N LYS A 45 -18.01 35.52 35.20
CA LYS A 45 -19.34 35.61 34.58
C LYS A 45 -19.53 34.52 33.52
N LEU A 46 -18.54 34.32 32.65
CA LEU A 46 -18.54 33.27 31.63
C LEU A 46 -18.63 31.88 32.24
N HIS A 47 -17.85 31.62 33.30
CA HIS A 47 -17.92 30.36 34.05
C HIS A 47 -19.33 30.08 34.58
N LEU A 48 -19.95 31.05 35.27
CA LEU A 48 -21.32 30.90 35.79
C LEU A 48 -22.35 30.68 34.68
N GLN A 49 -22.21 31.40 33.57
CA GLN A 49 -23.07 31.27 32.40
C GLN A 49 -22.96 29.87 31.77
N LEU A 50 -21.74 29.34 31.60
CA LEU A 50 -21.53 27.98 31.12
C LEU A 50 -22.07 26.93 32.09
N LEU A 51 -21.94 27.12 33.40
CA LEU A 51 -22.55 26.22 34.40
C LEU A 51 -24.07 26.22 34.30
N GLN A 52 -24.71 27.39 34.15
CA GLN A 52 -26.15 27.53 33.98
C GLN A 52 -26.68 26.83 32.72
N TYR A 53 -25.87 26.83 31.66
CA TYR A 53 -26.15 26.09 30.44
C TYR A 53 -26.21 24.57 30.69
N TYR A 54 -25.27 24.02 31.47
CA TYR A 54 -25.30 22.60 31.84
C TYR A 54 -26.44 22.22 32.80
N THR A 55 -26.97 23.17 33.58
CA THR A 55 -28.08 22.92 34.51
C THR A 55 -29.47 23.08 33.89
N GLY A 56 -29.57 23.40 32.59
CA GLY A 56 -30.81 23.28 31.81
C GLY A 56 -31.70 24.53 31.74
N HIS A 57 -31.15 25.74 31.90
CA HIS A 57 -31.92 26.97 31.70
C HIS A 57 -32.09 27.31 30.21
N ALA A 58 -33.32 27.17 29.68
CA ALA A 58 -33.70 27.24 28.27
C ALA A 58 -33.50 28.60 27.54
N HIS A 59 -33.03 29.65 28.23
CA HIS A 59 -32.85 30.99 27.64
C HIS A 59 -31.48 31.23 26.99
N PHE A 60 -30.59 30.23 27.01
CA PHE A 60 -29.17 30.45 26.79
C PHE A 60 -28.72 30.41 25.31
N GLU A 61 -29.49 29.84 24.40
CA GLU A 61 -29.06 29.64 23.00
C GLU A 61 -28.82 30.96 22.23
N ASN A 62 -29.65 31.99 22.45
CA ASN A 62 -29.49 33.29 21.80
C ASN A 62 -28.38 34.16 22.42
N ASP A 63 -28.13 34.03 23.72
CA ASP A 63 -27.08 34.78 24.42
C ASP A 63 -25.69 34.15 24.22
N PHE A 64 -25.61 32.83 24.04
CA PHE A 64 -24.34 32.11 23.90
C PHE A 64 -23.53 32.53 22.68
N ARG A 65 -24.18 32.83 21.55
CA ARG A 65 -23.51 33.33 20.34
C ARG A 65 -22.73 34.62 20.62
N HIS A 66 -23.37 35.59 21.26
CA HIS A 66 -22.73 36.87 21.58
C HIS A 66 -21.61 36.70 22.59
N ILE A 67 -21.82 35.83 23.58
CA ILE A 67 -20.82 35.46 24.58
C ILE A 67 -19.54 34.90 23.93
N ILE A 68 -19.67 33.91 23.04
CA ILE A 68 -18.52 33.30 22.37
C ILE A 68 -17.83 34.28 21.43
N HIS A 69 -18.60 35.07 20.67
CA HIS A 69 -18.06 36.08 19.77
C HIS A 69 -17.24 37.15 20.52
N ASP A 70 -17.76 37.64 21.66
CA ASP A 70 -17.07 38.63 22.48
C ASP A 70 -15.83 38.04 23.15
N LEU A 71 -15.90 36.80 23.64
CA LEU A 71 -14.75 36.07 24.17
C LEU A 71 -13.65 35.93 23.10
N TYR A 72 -14.00 35.43 21.92
CA TYR A 72 -13.06 35.28 20.81
C TYR A 72 -12.41 36.62 20.44
N LYS A 73 -13.21 37.69 20.28
CA LYS A 73 -12.71 39.05 20.01
C LYS A 73 -11.77 39.58 21.10
N LEU A 74 -11.99 39.21 22.36
CA LEU A 74 -11.14 39.65 23.45
C LEU A 74 -9.81 38.90 23.49
N VAL A 75 -9.83 37.59 23.24
CA VAL A 75 -8.62 36.75 23.21
C VAL A 75 -7.81 37.02 21.93
N VAL A 76 -8.43 37.22 20.76
CA VAL A 76 -7.69 37.49 19.51
C VAL A 76 -6.96 38.84 19.54
N ARG A 77 -7.45 39.81 20.35
CA ARG A 77 -6.77 41.10 20.53
C ARG A 77 -5.51 41.00 21.39
N ASP A 78 -5.43 39.97 22.24
CA ASP A 78 -4.32 39.72 23.16
C ASP A 78 -4.34 38.24 23.53
N GLU A 79 -3.68 37.44 22.68
CA GLU A 79 -3.75 35.99 22.72
C GLU A 79 -3.26 35.43 24.07
N SER A 80 -2.30 36.10 24.73
CA SER A 80 -1.75 35.72 26.04
C SER A 80 -2.81 35.52 27.14
N LYS A 81 -3.98 36.17 26.99
CA LYS A 81 -5.12 36.02 27.88
C LYS A 81 -5.79 34.65 27.83
N VAL A 82 -5.50 33.83 26.82
CA VAL A 82 -6.08 32.49 26.69
C VAL A 82 -5.71 31.58 27.87
N PHE A 83 -4.50 31.71 28.43
CA PHE A 83 -4.09 30.93 29.60
C PHE A 83 -4.80 31.36 30.88
N ALA A 84 -5.21 32.62 31.00
CA ALA A 84 -6.03 33.07 32.13
C ALA A 84 -7.42 32.41 32.14
N LEU A 85 -7.90 31.87 31.00
CA LEU A 85 -9.12 31.07 30.94
C LEU A 85 -9.00 29.73 31.70
N PHE A 86 -7.78 29.24 31.98
CA PHE A 86 -7.56 28.05 32.81
C PHE A 86 -7.92 28.29 34.28
N GLN A 87 -7.64 29.49 34.82
CA GLN A 87 -7.81 29.80 36.25
C GLN A 87 -9.27 29.72 36.73
N HIS A 88 -10.21 29.77 35.79
CA HIS A 88 -11.65 29.68 36.05
C HIS A 88 -12.31 28.48 35.34
N ASP A 89 -11.54 27.47 34.90
CA ASP A 89 -12.01 26.29 34.15
C ASP A 89 -12.92 26.62 32.94
N VAL A 90 -12.84 27.85 32.42
CA VAL A 90 -13.72 28.34 31.35
C VAL A 90 -13.48 27.53 30.08
N LEU A 91 -12.21 27.27 29.73
CA LEU A 91 -11.87 26.46 28.55
C LEU A 91 -12.33 25.00 28.67
N LEU A 92 -12.26 24.40 29.86
CA LEU A 92 -12.73 23.03 30.07
C LEU A 92 -14.27 22.95 29.97
N LEU A 93 -14.97 23.94 30.52
CA LEU A 93 -16.42 24.05 30.37
C LEU A 93 -16.82 24.29 28.91
N LEU A 94 -16.09 25.14 28.18
CA LEU A 94 -16.30 25.34 26.74
C LEU A 94 -16.07 24.04 25.95
N ALA A 95 -15.00 23.29 26.26
CA ALA A 95 -14.68 22.02 25.61
C ALA A 95 -15.78 20.97 25.79
N ARG A 96 -16.53 21.02 26.89
CA ARG A 96 -17.66 20.10 27.14
C ARG A 96 -18.92 20.50 26.37
N VAL A 97 -18.96 21.66 25.71
CA VAL A 97 -20.19 22.12 25.03
C VAL A 97 -20.37 21.24 23.80
N ASP A 98 -21.52 20.59 23.73
CA ASP A 98 -21.90 19.84 22.52
C ASP A 98 -22.02 20.82 21.35
N ILE A 99 -21.20 20.60 20.32
CA ILE A 99 -21.10 21.45 19.12
C ILE A 99 -22.42 21.51 18.33
N SER A 100 -23.31 20.54 18.53
CA SER A 100 -24.67 20.56 17.96
C SER A 100 -25.48 21.75 18.44
N ARG A 101 -25.24 22.19 19.69
CA ARG A 101 -25.95 23.29 20.34
C ARG A 101 -25.30 24.66 20.12
N VAL A 102 -24.11 24.70 19.53
CA VAL A 102 -23.45 25.95 19.14
C VAL A 102 -24.13 26.48 17.88
N PRO A 103 -24.64 27.73 17.83
CA PRO A 103 -25.22 28.26 16.60
C PRO A 103 -24.20 28.27 15.45
N SER A 104 -24.59 27.91 14.21
CA SER A 104 -23.67 27.85 13.06
C SER A 104 -22.85 29.14 12.87
N PRO A 105 -23.42 30.36 12.97
CA PRO A 105 -22.64 31.59 12.83
C PRO A 105 -21.60 31.83 13.94
N ALA A 106 -21.67 31.09 15.05
CA ALA A 106 -20.73 31.18 16.18
C ALA A 106 -19.70 30.04 16.19
N THR A 107 -19.83 29.05 15.29
CA THR A 107 -19.00 27.84 15.31
C THR A 107 -17.54 28.14 15.00
N ALA A 108 -17.28 29.06 14.05
CA ALA A 108 -15.92 29.49 13.73
C ALA A 108 -15.24 30.20 14.92
N ASP A 109 -15.92 31.12 15.59
CA ASP A 109 -15.40 31.80 16.79
C ASP A 109 -15.18 30.81 17.94
N PHE A 110 -16.09 29.83 18.10
CA PHE A 110 -16.00 28.80 19.13
C PHE A 110 -14.75 27.93 18.95
N ILE A 111 -14.53 27.41 17.74
CA ILE A 111 -13.31 26.67 17.38
C ILE A 111 -12.08 27.59 17.48
N GLY A 112 -12.23 28.84 17.05
CA GLY A 112 -11.20 29.87 17.06
C GLY A 112 -10.60 30.13 18.44
N VAL A 113 -11.37 30.02 19.53
CA VAL A 113 -10.82 30.12 20.90
C VAL A 113 -9.78 29.02 21.18
N PHE A 114 -10.02 27.80 20.72
CA PHE A 114 -9.06 26.69 20.85
C PHE A 114 -7.87 26.87 19.91
N ASP A 115 -8.06 27.43 18.72
CA ASP A 115 -6.96 27.81 17.82
C ASP A 115 -6.00 28.83 18.45
N LEU A 116 -6.54 29.82 19.17
CA LEU A 116 -5.73 30.82 19.87
C LEU A 116 -4.95 30.19 21.03
N LEU A 117 -5.48 29.14 21.66
CA LEU A 117 -4.75 28.38 22.67
C LEU A 117 -3.52 27.69 22.06
N LEU A 118 -3.68 27.05 20.89
CA LEU A 118 -2.55 26.43 20.19
C LEU A 118 -1.51 27.47 19.76
N SER A 119 -1.95 28.64 19.26
CA SER A 119 -1.07 29.76 18.89
C SER A 119 -0.19 30.20 20.06
N GLU A 120 -0.76 30.41 21.24
CA GLU A 120 -0.01 30.84 22.43
C GLU A 120 0.95 29.79 22.96
N LEU A 121 0.56 28.51 22.93
CA LEU A 121 1.46 27.42 23.30
C LEU A 121 2.67 27.38 22.36
N THR A 122 2.45 27.61 21.06
CA THR A 122 3.53 27.68 20.06
C THR A 122 4.56 28.75 20.42
N LYS A 123 4.13 29.91 20.94
CA LYS A 123 5.05 31.01 21.32
C LYS A 123 5.96 30.65 22.51
N ARG A 124 5.58 29.62 23.28
CA ARG A 124 6.28 29.17 24.49
C ARG A 124 6.83 27.76 24.34
N TYR A 125 6.99 27.24 23.13
CA TYR A 125 7.38 25.84 22.91
C TYR A 125 8.74 25.46 23.56
N ASP A 126 9.66 26.42 23.72
CA ASP A 126 10.97 26.26 24.37
C ASP A 126 10.94 26.42 25.91
N ASP A 127 9.77 26.59 26.52
CA ASP A 127 9.61 26.82 27.96
C ASP A 127 9.52 25.50 28.74
N PHE A 128 10.62 25.08 29.37
CA PHE A 128 10.66 23.85 30.18
C PHE A 128 10.31 24.06 31.67
N SER A 129 9.60 25.13 32.01
CA SER A 129 9.22 25.39 33.40
C SER A 129 8.13 24.42 33.90
N PRO A 130 8.11 24.06 35.20
CA PRO A 130 7.03 23.26 35.78
C PRO A 130 5.64 23.89 35.62
N GLU A 131 5.58 25.23 35.55
CA GLU A 131 4.34 25.95 35.27
C GLU A 131 3.84 25.70 33.84
N PHE A 132 4.74 25.68 32.86
CA PHE A 132 4.38 25.38 31.49
C PHE A 132 4.01 23.90 31.31
N GLU A 133 4.67 22.99 32.03
CA GLU A 133 4.28 21.57 32.06
C GLU A 133 2.81 21.39 32.51
N TYR A 134 2.40 22.11 33.56
CA TYR A 134 1.00 22.13 34.00
C TYR A 134 0.05 22.67 32.91
N VAL A 135 0.48 23.69 32.17
CA VAL A 135 -0.28 24.25 31.04
C VAL A 135 -0.44 23.24 29.90
N LEU A 136 0.60 22.48 29.56
CA LEU A 136 0.55 21.43 28.54
C LEU A 136 -0.42 20.31 28.95
N GLN A 137 -0.32 19.83 30.20
CA GLN A 137 -1.24 18.85 30.76
C GLN A 137 -2.70 19.32 30.69
N ARG A 138 -2.99 20.54 31.15
CA ARG A 138 -4.33 21.13 31.09
C ARG A 138 -4.85 21.27 29.66
N THR A 139 -3.98 21.69 28.74
CA THR A 139 -4.32 21.83 27.32
C THR A 139 -4.70 20.48 26.72
N SER A 140 -3.87 19.45 26.92
CA SER A 140 -4.13 18.09 26.43
C SER A 140 -5.50 17.59 26.87
N LYS A 141 -5.83 17.74 28.16
CA LYS A 141 -7.16 17.40 28.70
C LYS A 141 -8.29 18.17 28.01
N ILE A 142 -8.14 19.49 27.89
CA ILE A 142 -9.17 20.37 27.29
C ILE A 142 -9.41 20.00 25.81
N MET A 143 -8.34 19.82 25.04
CA MET A 143 -8.41 19.46 23.63
C MET A 143 -9.06 18.10 23.44
N GLY A 144 -8.66 17.09 24.21
CA GLY A 144 -9.26 15.75 24.12
C GLY A 144 -10.75 15.73 24.49
N VAL A 145 -11.15 16.47 25.54
CA VAL A 145 -12.58 16.63 25.90
C VAL A 145 -13.35 17.35 24.79
N PHE A 146 -12.78 18.40 24.21
CA PHE A 146 -13.37 19.12 23.08
C PHE A 146 -13.61 18.21 21.87
N LEU A 147 -12.61 17.41 21.50
CA LEU A 147 -12.73 16.45 20.40
C LEU A 147 -13.76 15.36 20.69
N ILE A 148 -13.83 14.84 21.91
CA ILE A 148 -14.89 13.89 22.29
C ILE A 148 -16.28 14.53 22.18
N SER A 149 -16.43 15.80 22.55
CA SER A 149 -17.69 16.54 22.35
C SER A 149 -18.07 16.63 20.86
N CYS A 150 -17.08 16.69 19.96
CA CYS A 150 -17.29 16.74 18.52
C CYS A 150 -17.64 15.38 17.86
N LEU A 151 -17.50 14.24 18.56
CA LEU A 151 -17.79 12.91 17.99
C LEU A 151 -19.26 12.69 17.56
N GLU A 152 -20.19 13.56 17.97
CA GLU A 152 -21.59 13.54 17.49
C GLU A 152 -21.80 14.29 16.17
N TYR A 153 -20.73 14.44 15.37
CA TYR A 153 -20.70 15.22 14.13
C TYR A 153 -21.76 14.80 13.10
N LYS A 154 -22.23 13.54 13.10
CA LYS A 154 -23.23 13.02 12.14
C LYS A 154 -24.56 13.80 12.15
N ARG A 155 -24.84 14.56 13.22
CA ARG A 155 -26.05 15.38 13.36
C ARG A 155 -25.82 16.85 12.96
N LEU A 156 -24.62 17.21 12.54
CA LEU A 156 -24.24 18.60 12.24
C LEU A 156 -24.42 18.94 10.76
N PRO A 157 -24.63 20.22 10.44
CA PRO A 157 -24.52 20.73 9.06
C PRO A 157 -23.09 20.52 8.51
N ALA A 158 -22.98 20.28 7.20
CA ALA A 158 -21.70 20.01 6.51
C ALA A 158 -20.63 21.08 6.79
N GLU A 159 -20.99 22.37 6.75
CA GLU A 159 -20.08 23.49 7.05
C GLU A 159 -19.40 23.35 8.43
N LYS A 160 -20.12 22.86 9.44
CA LYS A 160 -19.53 22.63 10.76
C LYS A 160 -18.58 21.44 10.76
N VAL A 161 -18.92 20.38 10.04
CA VAL A 161 -18.09 19.17 9.91
C VAL A 161 -16.77 19.52 9.23
N GLU A 162 -16.80 20.36 8.19
CA GLU A 162 -15.60 20.87 7.52
C GLU A 162 -14.70 21.67 8.47
N LEU A 163 -15.28 22.60 9.26
CA LEU A 163 -14.52 23.35 10.27
C LEU A 163 -13.86 22.45 11.32
N ILE A 164 -14.58 21.43 11.79
CA ILE A 164 -14.03 20.43 12.73
C ILE A 164 -12.88 19.67 12.06
N SER A 165 -13.06 19.20 10.82
CA SER A 165 -12.05 18.45 10.09
C SER A 165 -10.76 19.27 9.89
N VAL A 166 -10.89 20.55 9.49
CA VAL A 166 -9.74 21.46 9.34
C VAL A 166 -9.03 21.68 10.68
N PHE A 167 -9.79 21.88 11.76
CA PHE A 167 -9.22 22.05 13.09
C PHE A 167 -8.49 20.78 13.57
N VAL A 168 -9.07 19.60 13.35
CA VAL A 168 -8.45 18.31 13.71
C VAL A 168 -7.12 18.14 12.97
N LEU A 169 -7.07 18.42 11.67
CA LEU A 169 -5.84 18.35 10.89
C LEU A 169 -4.78 19.33 11.46
N LYS A 170 -5.16 20.57 11.73
CA LYS A 170 -4.27 21.59 12.29
C LYS A 170 -3.74 21.20 13.68
N LEU A 171 -4.60 20.67 14.54
CA LEU A 171 -4.23 20.17 15.87
C LEU A 171 -3.27 18.99 15.76
N THR A 172 -3.50 18.08 14.81
CA THR A 172 -2.63 16.92 14.60
C THR A 172 -1.26 17.36 14.06
N GLN A 173 -1.21 18.30 13.12
CA GLN A 173 0.05 18.92 12.68
C GLN A 173 0.80 19.57 13.84
N TYR A 174 0.07 20.22 14.75
CA TYR A 174 0.65 20.84 15.93
C TYR A 174 1.22 19.81 16.91
N TYR A 175 0.55 18.67 17.12
CA TYR A 175 1.05 17.59 17.97
C TYR A 175 2.36 16.98 17.49
N LEU A 176 2.72 17.13 16.22
CA LEU A 176 4.05 16.75 15.73
C LEU A 176 5.15 17.67 16.28
N THR A 177 4.81 18.91 16.64
CA THR A 177 5.76 19.88 17.23
C THR A 177 5.88 19.72 18.75
N LEU A 178 4.78 19.38 19.43
CA LEU A 178 4.72 19.16 20.89
C LEU A 178 4.01 17.84 21.19
N THR A 179 4.78 16.76 21.13
CA THR A 179 4.29 15.38 21.20
C THR A 179 3.84 15.00 22.61
N GLU A 180 4.32 15.71 23.65
CA GLU A 180 3.93 15.51 25.05
C GLU A 180 2.42 15.69 25.27
N LEU A 181 1.76 16.53 24.46
CA LEU A 181 0.31 16.70 24.53
C LEU A 181 -0.44 15.39 24.23
N VAL A 182 0.12 14.55 23.36
CA VAL A 182 -0.44 13.22 23.04
C VAL A 182 -0.18 12.24 24.17
N ASP A 183 1.03 12.22 24.73
CA ASP A 183 1.38 11.35 25.86
C ASP A 183 0.53 11.66 27.11
N TYR A 184 0.32 12.94 27.40
CA TYR A 184 -0.58 13.35 28.47
C TYR A 184 -2.02 12.90 28.22
N TRP A 185 -2.49 12.92 26.97
CA TRP A 185 -3.85 12.47 26.66
C TRP A 185 -4.03 10.99 27.02
N PHE A 186 -3.08 10.13 26.66
CA PHE A 186 -3.12 8.71 27.01
C PHE A 186 -3.03 8.45 28.52
N THR A 187 -2.35 9.34 29.25
CA THR A 187 -2.36 9.30 30.72
C THR A 187 -3.76 9.63 31.26
N PHE A 188 -4.39 10.70 30.78
CA PHE A 188 -5.69 11.15 31.26
C PHE A 188 -6.85 10.22 30.85
N SER A 189 -6.85 9.69 29.63
CA SER A 189 -7.94 8.86 29.11
C SER A 189 -8.24 7.64 29.99
N LEU A 190 -7.22 7.14 30.69
CA LEU A 190 -7.30 5.97 31.55
C LEU A 190 -7.44 6.28 33.05
N THR A 191 -7.10 7.50 33.48
CA THR A 191 -6.98 7.82 34.93
C THR A 191 -7.96 8.87 35.40
N GLU A 192 -8.43 9.77 34.53
CA GLU A 192 -9.28 10.89 34.90
C GLU A 192 -10.76 10.47 34.94
N PRO A 193 -11.43 10.50 36.11
CA PRO A 193 -12.81 9.99 36.25
C PRO A 193 -13.82 10.70 35.36
N ASP A 194 -13.62 12.00 35.07
CA ASP A 194 -14.52 12.78 34.24
C ASP A 194 -14.41 12.42 32.75
N ILE A 195 -13.20 12.14 32.27
CA ILE A 195 -12.99 11.60 30.91
C ILE A 195 -13.54 10.18 30.82
N MET A 196 -13.25 9.31 31.79
CA MET A 196 -13.79 7.95 31.82
C MET A 196 -15.32 7.93 31.81
N TYR A 197 -15.97 8.84 32.55
CA TYR A 197 -17.42 9.01 32.53
C TYR A 197 -17.92 9.44 31.15
N LEU A 198 -17.25 10.40 30.50
CA LEU A 198 -17.60 10.86 29.15
C LEU A 198 -17.45 9.74 28.11
N VAL A 199 -16.35 9.00 28.15
CA VAL A 199 -16.08 7.83 27.29
C VAL A 199 -17.15 6.76 27.49
N THR A 200 -17.49 6.44 28.74
CA THR A 200 -18.51 5.43 29.07
C THR A 200 -19.91 5.84 28.60
N THR A 201 -20.29 7.10 28.85
CA THR A 201 -21.62 7.62 28.45
C THR A 201 -21.79 7.69 26.95
N LYS A 202 -20.71 8.01 26.21
CA LYS A 202 -20.68 7.99 24.74
C LYS A 202 -20.40 6.61 24.13
N ARG A 203 -20.19 5.56 24.96
CA ARG A 203 -19.87 4.18 24.53
C ARG A 203 -18.62 4.08 23.65
N LEU A 204 -17.60 4.87 23.97
CA LEU A 204 -16.31 4.85 23.29
C LEU A 204 -15.37 3.79 23.91
N PRO A 205 -14.35 3.31 23.17
CA PRO A 205 -13.32 2.43 23.74
C PRO A 205 -12.59 3.08 24.92
N THR A 206 -12.19 2.29 25.92
CA THR A 206 -11.54 2.80 27.15
C THR A 206 -10.27 3.60 26.87
N ASN A 207 -9.49 3.20 25.86
CA ASN A 207 -8.29 3.93 25.42
C ASN A 207 -8.57 4.68 24.11
N VAL A 208 -9.56 5.57 24.13
CA VAL A 208 -9.95 6.32 22.93
C VAL A 208 -8.89 7.35 22.55
N PHE A 209 -8.56 7.44 21.26
CA PHE A 209 -7.80 8.55 20.71
C PHE A 209 -8.73 9.41 19.83
N PRO A 210 -9.26 10.55 20.33
CA PRO A 210 -10.34 11.29 19.68
C PRO A 210 -10.02 11.80 18.27
N ILE A 211 -8.75 12.15 18.00
CA ILE A 211 -8.29 12.54 16.67
C ILE A 211 -8.51 11.42 15.67
N TYR A 212 -8.08 10.20 16.02
CA TYR A 212 -8.32 9.02 15.19
C TYR A 212 -9.81 8.75 15.01
N GLU A 213 -10.61 8.82 16.07
CA GLU A 213 -12.05 8.55 15.99
C GLU A 213 -12.80 9.50 15.05
N LEU A 214 -12.39 10.77 14.97
CA LEU A 214 -12.95 11.73 14.00
C LEU A 214 -12.41 11.47 12.59
N ALA A 215 -11.08 11.33 12.45
CA ALA A 215 -10.45 11.17 11.14
C ALA A 215 -10.87 9.87 10.44
N LYS A 216 -11.00 8.76 11.18
CA LYS A 216 -11.44 7.48 10.62
C LYS A 216 -12.83 7.55 10.02
N ASP A 217 -13.70 8.34 10.63
CA ASP A 217 -15.08 8.50 10.19
C ASP A 217 -15.16 9.44 8.98
N PHE A 218 -14.36 10.52 8.97
CA PHE A 218 -14.24 11.44 7.84
C PHE A 218 -13.61 10.79 6.59
N LEU A 219 -12.87 9.68 6.75
CA LEU A 219 -12.31 8.90 5.64
C LEU A 219 -13.38 8.34 4.69
N PHE A 220 -14.62 8.18 5.16
CA PHE A 220 -15.73 7.59 4.39
C PHE A 220 -16.83 8.62 4.05
N MET A 221 -16.46 9.91 4.00
CA MET A 221 -17.36 11.02 3.68
C MET A 221 -16.99 11.68 2.34
N ASP A 222 -17.49 12.89 2.08
CA ASP A 222 -17.21 13.67 0.86
C ASP A 222 -15.70 13.90 0.62
N ASP A 223 -15.31 14.16 -0.63
CA ASP A 223 -13.89 14.21 -1.07
C ASP A 223 -13.01 15.17 -0.26
N SER A 224 -13.54 16.34 0.12
CA SER A 224 -12.81 17.35 0.91
C SER A 224 -12.47 16.84 2.31
N LEU A 225 -13.41 16.15 2.95
CA LEU A 225 -13.25 15.53 4.27
C LEU A 225 -12.32 14.33 4.20
N THR A 226 -12.45 13.51 3.16
CA THR A 226 -11.60 12.34 2.92
C THR A 226 -10.13 12.74 2.78
N LYS A 227 -9.83 13.85 2.07
CA LYS A 227 -8.45 14.35 1.95
C LYS A 227 -7.87 14.76 3.32
N SER A 228 -8.61 15.59 4.06
CA SER A 228 -8.20 16.04 5.40
C SER A 228 -8.02 14.87 6.37
N ALA A 229 -8.88 13.85 6.28
CA ALA A 229 -8.78 12.62 7.05
C ALA A 229 -7.50 11.84 6.73
N LYS A 230 -7.19 11.62 5.44
CA LYS A 230 -5.94 10.96 5.02
C LYS A 230 -4.71 11.71 5.55
N ASP A 231 -4.68 13.03 5.39
CA ASP A 231 -3.58 13.86 5.90
C ASP A 231 -3.47 13.74 7.43
N THR A 232 -4.59 13.79 8.15
CA THR A 232 -4.62 13.64 9.62
C THR A 232 -4.05 12.29 10.05
N LEU A 233 -4.49 11.19 9.43
CA LEU A 233 -4.04 9.84 9.77
C LEU A 233 -2.55 9.61 9.43
N LEU A 234 -2.03 10.24 8.37
CA LEU A 234 -0.59 10.27 8.10
C LEU A 234 0.18 10.98 9.22
N HIS A 235 -0.32 12.12 9.70
CA HIS A 235 0.32 12.81 10.83
C HIS A 235 0.25 12.00 12.13
N VAL A 236 -0.81 11.21 12.36
CA VAL A 236 -0.87 10.27 13.50
C VAL A 236 0.27 9.26 13.44
N ILE A 237 0.58 8.71 12.26
CA ILE A 237 1.75 7.84 12.08
C ILE A 237 3.06 8.60 12.35
N LEU A 238 3.21 9.82 11.82
CA LEU A 238 4.42 10.62 12.06
C LEU A 238 4.64 10.92 13.54
N ILE A 239 3.59 11.31 14.28
CA ILE A 239 3.66 11.57 15.72
C ILE A 239 4.08 10.32 16.49
N SER A 240 3.63 9.13 16.07
CA SER A 240 3.97 7.88 16.76
C SER A 240 5.47 7.59 16.77
N CYS A 241 6.25 8.21 15.88
CA CYS A 241 7.71 8.13 15.88
C CYS A 241 8.35 8.85 17.09
N PHE A 242 7.59 9.71 17.75
CA PHE A 242 8.03 10.54 18.88
C PHE A 242 7.21 10.27 20.17
N SER A 243 6.10 9.54 20.09
CA SER A 243 5.22 9.19 21.21
C SER A 243 5.11 7.68 21.38
N ASN A 244 5.74 7.16 22.43
CA ASN A 244 5.69 5.73 22.77
C ASN A 244 4.27 5.26 23.12
N GLU A 245 3.47 6.14 23.72
CA GLU A 245 2.08 5.80 24.08
C GLU A 245 1.20 5.71 22.84
N LEU A 246 1.38 6.61 21.86
CA LEU A 246 0.68 6.52 20.58
C LEU A 246 1.11 5.31 19.75
N GLU A 247 2.41 4.98 19.72
CA GLU A 247 2.88 3.74 19.07
C GLU A 247 2.20 2.52 19.69
N LYS A 248 2.25 2.36 21.02
CA LYS A 248 1.59 1.24 21.72
C LYS A 248 0.10 1.21 21.41
N TRP A 249 -0.55 2.38 21.37
CA TRP A 249 -1.95 2.47 21.01
C TRP A 249 -2.21 1.96 19.59
N ILE A 250 -1.42 2.39 18.59
CA ILE A 250 -1.52 1.92 17.21
C ILE A 250 -1.43 0.39 17.14
N LEU A 251 -0.44 -0.20 17.81
CA LEU A 251 -0.19 -1.65 17.82
C LEU A 251 -1.33 -2.46 18.45
N LEU A 252 -2.08 -1.87 19.39
CA LEU A 252 -3.19 -2.52 20.10
C LEU A 252 -4.58 -2.17 19.52
N SER A 253 -4.66 -1.14 18.68
CA SER A 253 -5.91 -0.65 18.10
C SER A 253 -6.31 -1.42 16.84
N ASP A 254 -7.53 -1.14 16.35
CA ASP A 254 -8.01 -1.64 15.07
C ASP A 254 -7.51 -0.83 13.87
N PHE A 255 -6.70 0.22 14.11
CA PHE A 255 -6.34 1.23 13.13
C PHE A 255 -5.78 0.66 11.81
N PRO A 256 -4.70 -0.16 11.80
CA PRO A 256 -4.19 -0.70 10.54
C PRO A 256 -5.24 -1.53 9.81
N GLY A 257 -6.02 -2.30 10.57
CA GLY A 257 -7.04 -3.17 10.01
C GLY A 257 -8.29 -2.46 9.51
N LEU A 258 -8.59 -1.24 9.98
CA LEU A 258 -9.71 -0.42 9.48
C LEU A 258 -9.36 0.21 8.13
N ILE A 259 -8.17 0.80 8.03
CA ILE A 259 -7.69 1.40 6.77
C ILE A 259 -7.70 0.37 5.64
N LEU A 260 -7.23 -0.84 5.94
CA LEU A 260 -7.20 -1.94 4.99
C LEU A 260 -8.60 -2.49 4.64
N ALA A 261 -9.58 -2.36 5.54
CA ALA A 261 -10.96 -2.74 5.22
C ALA A 261 -11.58 -1.80 4.18
N GLY A 262 -11.21 -0.50 4.18
CA GLY A 262 -11.57 0.44 3.13
C GLY A 262 -11.01 0.03 1.77
N LEU A 263 -9.72 -0.31 1.71
CA LEU A 263 -9.07 -0.83 0.50
C LEU A 263 -9.78 -2.10 -0.02
N LEU A 264 -10.09 -3.05 0.86
CA LEU A 264 -10.80 -4.28 0.52
C LEU A 264 -12.23 -4.01 0.02
N SER A 265 -12.91 -3.01 0.58
CA SER A 265 -14.25 -2.61 0.12
C SER A 265 -14.22 -2.13 -1.33
N ILE A 266 -13.26 -1.27 -1.68
CA ILE A 266 -13.08 -0.78 -3.06
C ILE A 266 -12.65 -1.93 -3.98
N PHE A 267 -11.75 -2.80 -3.52
CA PHE A 267 -11.35 -4.00 -4.25
C PHE A 267 -12.55 -4.87 -4.63
N ASN A 268 -13.44 -5.14 -3.67
CA ASN A 268 -14.66 -5.92 -3.90
C ASN A 268 -15.62 -5.19 -4.84
N LYS A 269 -15.79 -3.87 -4.70
CA LYS A 269 -16.60 -3.04 -5.61
C LYS A 269 -16.12 -3.17 -7.06
N ILE A 270 -14.82 -3.21 -7.31
CA ILE A 270 -14.25 -3.42 -8.66
C ILE A 270 -14.52 -4.85 -9.14
N CYS A 271 -14.23 -5.85 -8.30
CA CYS A 271 -14.33 -7.26 -8.67
C CYS A 271 -15.76 -7.71 -9.00
N TYR A 272 -16.77 -7.21 -8.27
CA TYR A 272 -18.17 -7.62 -8.41
C TYR A 272 -19.02 -6.71 -9.30
N ASN A 273 -18.42 -5.71 -9.94
CA ASN A 273 -19.13 -4.86 -10.88
C ASN A 273 -19.09 -5.44 -12.30
N ASP A 274 -20.25 -5.92 -12.76
CA ASP A 274 -20.42 -6.52 -14.09
C ASP A 274 -20.27 -5.50 -15.23
N THR A 275 -20.58 -4.22 -14.98
CA THR A 275 -20.34 -3.14 -15.95
C THR A 275 -18.86 -2.77 -16.09
N LEU A 276 -17.99 -3.19 -15.16
CA LEU A 276 -16.53 -3.06 -15.24
C LEU A 276 -15.87 -4.26 -15.94
N SER A 277 -16.48 -4.73 -17.03
CA SER A 277 -15.88 -5.73 -17.94
C SER A 277 -14.56 -5.25 -18.56
N SER A 278 -14.24 -3.95 -18.46
CA SER A 278 -12.98 -3.34 -18.89
C SER A 278 -11.74 -3.73 -18.07
N ILE A 279 -11.84 -4.54 -17.00
CA ILE A 279 -10.65 -5.13 -16.35
C ILE A 279 -9.86 -6.02 -17.34
N ILE A 280 -10.48 -6.46 -18.44
CA ILE A 280 -9.79 -7.13 -19.56
C ILE A 280 -8.75 -6.19 -20.23
N SER A 281 -8.91 -4.86 -20.19
CA SER A 281 -7.91 -3.90 -20.70
C SER A 281 -6.58 -3.98 -19.94
N PHE A 282 -6.63 -4.36 -18.65
CA PHE A 282 -5.47 -4.61 -17.80
C PHE A 282 -4.61 -5.78 -18.32
N VAL A 283 -5.24 -6.74 -18.99
CA VAL A 283 -4.61 -7.92 -19.60
C VAL A 283 -3.95 -7.54 -20.93
N THR A 284 -4.50 -6.57 -21.67
CA THR A 284 -3.97 -6.07 -22.95
C THR A 284 -2.91 -4.96 -22.81
N GLY A 285 -2.64 -4.50 -21.58
CA GLY A 285 -1.68 -3.42 -21.34
C GLY A 285 -2.27 -2.02 -21.54
N ASP A 286 -3.57 -1.92 -21.81
CA ASP A 286 -4.30 -0.66 -21.86
C ASP A 286 -4.57 -0.18 -20.44
N SER A 287 -4.02 0.99 -20.13
CA SER A 287 -4.06 1.58 -18.81
C SER A 287 -5.51 1.61 -18.28
N PRO A 288 -5.80 1.01 -17.11
CA PRO A 288 -7.13 1.00 -16.49
C PRO A 288 -7.54 2.39 -15.95
N VAL A 289 -6.69 3.39 -16.21
CA VAL A 289 -6.71 4.74 -15.65
C VAL A 289 -8.00 5.50 -15.96
N GLU A 290 -8.81 5.09 -16.93
CA GLU A 290 -10.09 5.77 -17.20
C GLU A 290 -11.25 5.35 -16.27
N ASN A 291 -11.03 4.44 -15.30
CA ASN A 291 -12.06 4.00 -14.37
C ASN A 291 -11.96 4.72 -13.00
N PRO A 292 -12.97 5.53 -12.61
CA PRO A 292 -12.96 6.24 -11.32
C PRO A 292 -12.82 5.35 -10.09
N SER A 293 -13.39 4.13 -10.12
CA SER A 293 -13.24 3.19 -8.99
C SER A 293 -11.83 2.59 -8.91
N PHE A 294 -11.15 2.47 -10.04
CA PHE A 294 -9.75 2.02 -10.06
C PHE A 294 -8.81 3.15 -9.61
N GLU A 295 -9.06 4.40 -10.01
CA GLU A 295 -8.34 5.58 -9.47
C GLU A 295 -8.53 5.69 -7.95
N GLU A 296 -9.75 5.47 -7.45
CA GLU A 296 -10.07 5.43 -6.01
C GLU A 296 -9.28 4.31 -5.29
N PHE A 297 -9.18 3.14 -5.91
CA PHE A 297 -8.39 2.01 -5.40
C PHE A 297 -6.90 2.32 -5.36
N ASP A 298 -6.34 2.83 -6.45
CA ASP A 298 -4.92 3.18 -6.53
C ASP A 298 -4.55 4.29 -5.55
N GLY A 299 -5.39 5.32 -5.42
CA GLY A 299 -5.22 6.38 -4.42
C GLY A 299 -5.34 5.89 -2.97
N SER A 300 -6.11 4.83 -2.72
CA SER A 300 -6.19 4.18 -1.41
C SER A 300 -4.96 3.30 -1.15
N MET A 301 -4.46 2.62 -2.18
CA MET A 301 -3.22 1.86 -2.11
C MET A 301 -2.02 2.77 -1.85
N GLY A 302 -1.92 3.91 -2.54
CA GLY A 302 -0.90 4.93 -2.31
C GLY A 302 -0.92 5.43 -0.86
N PHE A 303 -2.11 5.73 -0.32
CA PHE A 303 -2.26 6.13 1.08
C PHE A 303 -1.78 5.07 2.09
N VAL A 304 -2.07 3.78 1.86
CA VAL A 304 -1.54 2.68 2.70
C VAL A 304 -0.01 2.62 2.64
N MET A 305 0.55 2.76 1.43
CA MET A 305 2.00 2.77 1.24
C MET A 305 2.67 3.97 1.90
N ASP A 306 2.02 5.13 1.90
CA ASP A 306 2.50 6.32 2.61
C ASP A 306 2.51 6.06 4.12
N LEU A 307 1.44 5.50 4.70
CA LEU A 307 1.41 5.14 6.14
C LEU A 307 2.56 4.20 6.52
N ILE A 308 2.83 3.16 5.71
CA ILE A 308 3.94 2.23 5.96
C ILE A 308 5.30 2.94 5.80
N SER A 309 5.43 3.83 4.82
CA SER A 309 6.68 4.53 4.52
C SER A 309 7.05 5.60 5.56
N TYR A 310 6.04 6.29 6.12
CA TYR A 310 6.24 7.32 7.14
C TYR A 310 6.40 6.76 8.55
N ALA A 311 6.02 5.51 8.79
CA ALA A 311 6.28 4.86 10.06
C ALA A 311 7.80 4.69 10.26
N SER A 312 8.36 5.30 11.29
CA SER A 312 9.81 5.16 11.58
C SER A 312 10.13 3.81 12.20
N HIS A 313 9.22 3.25 13.01
CA HIS A 313 9.42 1.98 13.70
C HIS A 313 8.88 0.80 12.90
N ASP A 314 9.70 -0.25 12.77
CA ASP A 314 9.33 -1.45 12.01
C ASP A 314 8.17 -2.22 12.63
N THR A 315 7.94 -2.08 13.94
CA THR A 315 6.78 -2.61 14.67
C THR A 315 5.45 -2.18 14.04
N ILE A 316 5.30 -0.89 13.73
CA ILE A 316 4.10 -0.33 13.10
C ILE A 316 3.98 -0.84 11.66
N LYS A 317 5.08 -0.83 10.89
CA LYS A 317 5.09 -1.36 9.52
C LYS A 317 4.64 -2.83 9.49
N ILE A 318 5.19 -3.65 10.39
CA ILE A 318 4.82 -5.06 10.56
C ILE A 318 3.34 -5.20 10.94
N ALA A 319 2.79 -4.32 11.78
CA ALA A 319 1.37 -4.35 12.13
C ALA A 319 0.45 -4.07 10.92
N PHE A 320 0.81 -3.11 10.06
CA PHE A 320 0.11 -2.86 8.80
C PHE A 320 0.22 -4.05 7.83
N LEU A 321 1.43 -4.57 7.62
CA LEU A 321 1.66 -5.72 6.75
C LEU A 321 0.94 -6.98 7.26
N SER A 322 1.00 -7.25 8.56
CA SER A 322 0.28 -8.37 9.18
C SER A 322 -1.23 -8.22 9.06
N SER A 323 -1.75 -7.00 9.22
CA SER A 323 -3.17 -6.72 8.98
C SER A 323 -3.54 -6.91 7.52
N PHE A 324 -2.67 -6.54 6.58
CA PHE A 324 -2.85 -6.78 5.15
C PHE A 324 -2.89 -8.27 4.84
N HIS A 325 -1.96 -9.05 5.41
CA HIS A 325 -1.98 -10.51 5.29
C HIS A 325 -3.32 -11.09 5.75
N ASN A 326 -3.72 -10.78 6.99
CA ASN A 326 -4.82 -11.45 7.65
C ASN A 326 -6.20 -11.00 7.14
N LYS A 327 -6.34 -9.74 6.73
CA LYS A 327 -7.61 -9.17 6.27
C LYS A 327 -7.77 -9.15 4.76
N PHE A 328 -6.68 -9.21 4.00
CA PHE A 328 -6.70 -9.10 2.54
C PHE A 328 -6.21 -10.39 1.86
N VAL A 329 -4.97 -10.81 2.11
CA VAL A 329 -4.36 -11.97 1.42
C VAL A 329 -5.06 -13.28 1.79
N ILE A 330 -5.13 -13.61 3.08
CA ILE A 330 -5.71 -14.86 3.57
C ILE A 330 -7.17 -15.04 3.08
N PRO A 331 -8.08 -14.05 3.24
CA PRO A 331 -9.45 -14.20 2.75
C PRO A 331 -9.55 -14.41 1.23
N LEU A 332 -8.70 -13.75 0.43
CA LEU A 332 -8.65 -13.99 -1.01
C LEU A 332 -8.21 -15.43 -1.30
N MET A 333 -7.15 -15.92 -0.65
CA MET A 333 -6.68 -17.31 -0.81
C MET A 333 -7.78 -18.33 -0.46
N PHE A 334 -8.55 -18.09 0.61
CA PHE A 334 -9.70 -18.94 0.93
C PHE A 334 -10.80 -18.87 -0.13
N TYR A 335 -11.13 -17.67 -0.62
CA TYR A 335 -12.16 -17.48 -1.65
C TYR A 335 -11.86 -18.30 -2.91
N PHE A 336 -10.62 -18.27 -3.41
CA PHE A 336 -10.23 -19.03 -4.59
C PHE A 336 -10.25 -20.55 -4.39
N ARG A 337 -10.01 -21.02 -3.17
CA ARG A 337 -10.14 -22.44 -2.83
C ARG A 337 -11.59 -22.91 -2.67
N ALA A 338 -12.53 -21.96 -2.49
CA ALA A 338 -13.86 -22.27 -1.99
C ALA A 338 -14.89 -22.74 -3.03
N GLU A 339 -14.77 -22.48 -4.34
CA GLU A 339 -15.60 -23.13 -5.39
C GLU A 339 -15.33 -22.62 -6.84
N GLY A 340 -14.97 -23.52 -7.76
CA GLY A 340 -15.62 -23.75 -9.07
C GLY A 340 -15.62 -22.72 -10.23
N GLN A 341 -15.10 -21.50 -10.08
CA GLN A 341 -15.03 -20.51 -11.19
C GLN A 341 -13.69 -19.78 -11.27
N CYS A 342 -13.24 -19.47 -12.49
CA CYS A 342 -12.01 -18.72 -12.71
C CYS A 342 -12.23 -17.22 -12.42
N HIS A 343 -11.65 -16.71 -11.32
CA HIS A 343 -11.79 -15.30 -10.92
C HIS A 343 -10.64 -14.41 -11.45
N LEU A 344 -10.47 -14.36 -12.77
CA LEU A 344 -9.40 -13.61 -13.44
C LEU A 344 -9.32 -12.13 -13.04
N LYS A 345 -10.46 -11.48 -12.84
CA LYS A 345 -10.53 -10.08 -12.37
C LYS A 345 -9.88 -9.90 -10.99
N VAL A 346 -10.19 -10.82 -10.08
CA VAL A 346 -9.66 -10.85 -8.72
C VAL A 346 -8.15 -11.11 -8.76
N LEU A 347 -7.69 -12.07 -9.56
CA LEU A 347 -6.25 -12.34 -9.73
C LEU A 347 -5.50 -11.13 -10.27
N THR A 348 -6.05 -10.49 -11.31
CA THR A 348 -5.42 -9.33 -11.95
C THR A 348 -5.28 -8.16 -10.97
N LEU A 349 -6.36 -7.83 -10.24
CA LEU A 349 -6.34 -6.77 -9.25
C LEU A 349 -5.44 -7.12 -8.07
N PHE A 350 -5.37 -8.40 -7.70
CA PHE A 350 -4.45 -8.88 -6.67
C PHE A 350 -2.99 -8.76 -7.10
N THR A 351 -2.64 -9.16 -8.32
CA THR A 351 -1.30 -8.97 -8.88
C THR A 351 -0.90 -7.49 -8.87
N TYR A 352 -1.82 -6.60 -9.25
CA TYR A 352 -1.57 -5.16 -9.20
C TYR A 352 -1.34 -4.65 -7.78
N THR A 353 -2.13 -5.15 -6.80
CA THR A 353 -1.94 -4.80 -5.39
C THR A 353 -0.54 -5.20 -4.91
N LEU A 354 -0.08 -6.39 -5.26
CA LEU A 354 1.27 -6.87 -4.95
C LEU A 354 2.35 -6.05 -5.67
N GLU A 355 2.12 -5.64 -6.92
CA GLU A 355 3.05 -4.76 -7.64
C GLU A 355 3.24 -3.43 -6.92
N ARG A 356 2.15 -2.80 -6.48
CA ARG A 356 2.19 -1.50 -5.77
C ARG A 356 2.87 -1.60 -4.40
N LEU A 357 2.79 -2.75 -3.73
CA LEU A 357 3.53 -3.01 -2.49
C LEU A 357 5.05 -3.06 -2.74
N VAL A 358 5.48 -3.75 -3.80
CA VAL A 358 6.89 -4.03 -4.08
C VAL A 358 7.60 -2.88 -4.79
N ILE A 359 6.89 -2.18 -5.67
CA ILE A 359 7.42 -1.10 -6.49
C ILE A 359 6.67 0.18 -6.11
N PRO A 360 6.95 0.76 -4.93
CA PRO A 360 6.35 2.02 -4.57
C PRO A 360 6.80 3.09 -5.56
N THR A 361 5.88 4.01 -5.85
CA THR A 361 6.17 5.21 -6.65
C THR A 361 7.11 6.19 -5.93
N SER A 362 7.39 5.98 -4.64
CA SER A 362 8.30 6.78 -3.83
C SER A 362 9.69 6.12 -3.70
N THR A 363 10.74 6.94 -3.66
CA THR A 363 12.17 6.56 -3.73
C THR A 363 12.73 5.93 -2.43
N ASN A 364 11.90 5.44 -1.52
CA ASN A 364 12.36 5.05 -0.18
C ASN A 364 12.82 3.58 -0.14
N GLU A 365 14.11 3.33 -0.42
CA GLU A 365 14.70 1.99 -0.57
C GLU A 365 14.59 1.10 0.67
N PHE A 366 14.63 1.67 1.89
CA PHE A 366 14.57 0.90 3.15
C PHE A 366 13.20 0.29 3.44
N THR A 367 12.12 0.95 3.03
CA THR A 367 10.76 0.40 3.19
C THR A 367 10.57 -0.84 2.32
N ASN A 368 11.27 -0.91 1.19
CA ASN A 368 11.15 -2.03 0.25
C ASN A 368 11.72 -3.34 0.82
N SER A 369 12.81 -3.33 1.60
CA SER A 369 13.37 -4.59 2.12
C SER A 369 12.44 -5.27 3.11
N LEU A 370 11.85 -4.53 4.05
CA LEU A 370 10.93 -5.10 5.04
C LEU A 370 9.64 -5.64 4.39
N ILE A 371 9.11 -4.94 3.39
CA ILE A 371 7.94 -5.41 2.63
C ILE A 371 8.29 -6.69 1.88
N VAL A 372 9.48 -6.75 1.27
CA VAL A 372 9.95 -7.94 0.55
C VAL A 372 10.13 -9.12 1.51
N ASP A 373 10.73 -8.93 2.68
CA ASP A 373 10.88 -9.97 3.71
C ASP A 373 9.52 -10.51 4.18
N PHE A 374 8.56 -9.61 4.41
CA PHE A 374 7.19 -9.99 4.76
C PHE A 374 6.51 -10.80 3.65
N LEU A 375 6.66 -10.38 2.39
CA LEU A 375 6.11 -11.12 1.26
C LEU A 375 6.73 -12.53 1.19
N ILE A 376 8.05 -12.66 1.32
CA ILE A 376 8.75 -13.94 1.36
C ILE A 376 8.15 -14.85 2.43
N GLU A 377 8.15 -14.39 3.69
CA GLU A 377 7.79 -15.23 4.84
C GLU A 377 6.31 -15.62 4.81
N LYS A 378 5.42 -14.66 4.55
CA LYS A 378 3.97 -14.85 4.74
C LYS A 378 3.26 -15.28 3.47
N CYS A 379 3.71 -14.81 2.30
CA CYS A 379 2.96 -14.97 1.06
C CYS A 379 3.52 -16.03 0.10
N PHE A 380 4.83 -16.34 0.17
CA PHE A 380 5.48 -17.24 -0.79
C PHE A 380 6.06 -18.53 -0.19
N ILE A 381 6.56 -18.51 1.06
CA ILE A 381 7.15 -19.71 1.69
C ILE A 381 6.11 -20.58 2.43
N ASN A 382 5.04 -19.98 2.97
CA ASN A 382 4.06 -20.71 3.76
C ASN A 382 3.21 -21.64 2.87
N GLU A 383 3.48 -22.95 2.88
CA GLU A 383 2.84 -23.94 1.97
C GLU A 383 1.30 -23.91 2.03
N SER A 384 0.72 -23.64 3.20
CA SER A 384 -0.73 -23.56 3.36
C SER A 384 -1.34 -22.27 2.81
N GLU A 385 -0.57 -21.22 2.56
CA GLU A 385 -1.01 -19.88 2.18
C GLU A 385 -0.18 -19.29 1.01
N ASN A 386 0.46 -20.16 0.22
CA ASN A 386 1.34 -19.75 -0.87
C ASN A 386 0.54 -19.18 -2.06
N ILE A 387 0.77 -17.91 -2.37
CA ILE A 387 0.14 -17.20 -3.49
C ILE A 387 0.45 -17.90 -4.82
N ILE A 388 1.61 -18.52 -5.01
CA ILE A 388 1.93 -19.23 -6.26
C ILE A 388 0.99 -20.40 -6.53
N ASN A 389 0.60 -21.13 -5.47
CA ASN A 389 -0.33 -22.26 -5.60
C ASN A 389 -1.68 -21.79 -6.15
N LEU A 390 -2.15 -20.60 -5.74
CA LEU A 390 -3.37 -20.00 -6.28
C LEU A 390 -3.32 -19.85 -7.82
N TYR A 391 -2.21 -19.37 -8.37
CA TYR A 391 -2.09 -19.18 -9.82
C TYR A 391 -1.90 -20.51 -10.54
N ILE A 392 -1.19 -21.47 -9.94
CA ILE A 392 -1.02 -22.84 -10.48
C ILE A 392 -2.37 -23.56 -10.54
N ASP A 393 -3.14 -23.53 -9.44
CA ASP A 393 -4.46 -24.15 -9.35
C ASP A 393 -5.38 -23.54 -10.42
N THR A 394 -5.40 -22.20 -10.54
CA THR A 394 -6.18 -21.51 -11.58
C THR A 394 -5.79 -21.94 -12.99
N LEU A 395 -4.49 -22.09 -13.28
CA LEU A 395 -4.02 -22.55 -14.59
C LEU A 395 -4.42 -23.99 -14.91
N SER A 396 -4.59 -24.82 -13.89
CA SER A 396 -5.01 -26.21 -14.06
C SER A 396 -6.51 -26.37 -14.33
N GLU A 397 -7.33 -25.44 -13.85
CA GLU A 397 -8.79 -25.49 -13.94
C GLU A 397 -9.38 -24.61 -15.05
N CYS A 398 -8.68 -23.56 -15.48
CA CYS A 398 -9.22 -22.58 -16.43
C CYS A 398 -9.22 -23.09 -17.89
N ARG A 399 -10.37 -22.94 -18.57
CA ARG A 399 -10.49 -23.19 -20.01
C ARG A 399 -9.83 -22.12 -20.89
N ASP A 400 -9.79 -20.87 -20.40
CA ASP A 400 -9.08 -19.76 -21.05
C ASP A 400 -7.72 -19.53 -20.35
N THR A 401 -6.77 -20.38 -20.70
CA THR A 401 -5.41 -20.41 -20.14
C THR A 401 -4.64 -19.11 -20.40
N THR A 402 -4.89 -18.46 -21.54
CA THR A 402 -4.23 -17.21 -21.96
C THR A 402 -4.45 -16.09 -20.95
N SER A 403 -5.68 -15.95 -20.46
CA SER A 403 -6.06 -14.89 -19.53
C SER A 403 -5.51 -15.11 -18.10
N ALA A 404 -5.26 -16.36 -17.71
CA ALA A 404 -4.66 -16.71 -16.40
C ALA A 404 -3.13 -16.59 -16.39
N LEU A 405 -2.49 -16.77 -17.55
CA LEU A 405 -1.02 -16.66 -17.69
C LEU A 405 -0.50 -15.24 -17.49
N VAL A 406 -1.22 -14.23 -17.98
CA VAL A 406 -0.78 -12.83 -17.88
C VAL A 406 -0.59 -12.38 -16.42
N PRO A 407 -1.57 -12.57 -15.50
CA PRO A 407 -1.38 -12.31 -14.08
C PRO A 407 -0.21 -13.09 -13.46
N LEU A 408 -0.03 -14.37 -13.82
CA LEU A 408 1.11 -15.16 -13.32
C LEU A 408 2.45 -14.57 -13.77
N PHE A 409 2.60 -14.25 -15.05
CA PHE A 409 3.84 -13.67 -15.58
C PHE A 409 4.15 -12.32 -14.96
N LYS A 410 3.13 -11.49 -14.71
CA LYS A 410 3.28 -10.24 -13.96
C LYS A 410 3.73 -10.49 -12.53
N LEU A 411 3.14 -11.46 -11.83
CA LEU A 411 3.57 -11.84 -10.47
C LEU A 411 5.04 -12.26 -10.43
N LEU A 412 5.45 -13.15 -11.34
CA LEU A 412 6.84 -13.60 -11.42
C LEU A 412 7.81 -12.47 -11.82
N SER A 413 7.35 -11.53 -12.66
CA SER A 413 8.12 -10.32 -13.02
C SER A 413 8.29 -9.39 -11.82
N ILE A 414 7.25 -9.22 -10.99
CA ILE A 414 7.34 -8.47 -9.73
C ILE A 414 8.38 -9.12 -8.80
N VAL A 415 8.28 -10.42 -8.59
CA VAL A 415 9.25 -11.20 -7.79
C VAL A 415 10.68 -11.01 -8.30
N SER A 416 10.89 -11.09 -9.61
CA SER A 416 12.20 -10.89 -10.25
C SER A 416 12.79 -9.49 -10.00
N ARG A 417 11.94 -8.46 -9.98
CA ARG A 417 12.35 -7.07 -9.75
C ARG A 417 12.68 -6.75 -8.28
N THR A 418 12.23 -7.55 -7.31
CA THR A 418 12.57 -7.36 -5.87
C THR A 418 14.06 -7.47 -5.58
N ASN A 419 14.83 -8.16 -6.43
CA ASN A 419 16.23 -8.50 -6.21
C ASN A 419 16.52 -9.27 -4.92
N ALA A 420 15.51 -9.91 -4.31
CA ALA A 420 15.65 -10.81 -3.17
C ALA A 420 15.90 -12.25 -3.65
N PRO A 421 17.13 -12.77 -3.50
CA PRO A 421 17.47 -14.12 -3.96
C PRO A 421 16.62 -15.20 -3.28
N GLU A 422 16.34 -15.06 -1.98
CA GLU A 422 15.55 -16.00 -1.20
C GLU A 422 14.12 -16.10 -1.73
N LEU A 423 13.52 -14.97 -2.14
CA LEU A 423 12.20 -14.95 -2.76
C LEU A 423 12.21 -15.68 -4.11
N LEU A 424 13.24 -15.43 -4.92
CA LEU A 424 13.41 -16.08 -6.22
C LEU A 424 13.60 -17.58 -6.08
N LEU A 425 14.43 -18.02 -5.12
CA LEU A 425 14.65 -19.42 -4.81
C LEU A 425 13.36 -20.09 -4.32
N ALA A 426 12.62 -19.43 -3.42
CA ALA A 426 11.34 -19.93 -2.90
C ALA A 426 10.24 -20.01 -3.99
N THR A 427 10.28 -19.09 -4.96
CA THR A 427 9.27 -19.02 -6.02
C THR A 427 9.58 -20.00 -7.16
N LEU A 428 10.83 -20.04 -7.63
CA LEU A 428 11.23 -20.87 -8.78
C LEU A 428 11.70 -22.27 -8.38
N TYR A 429 11.77 -22.59 -7.08
CA TYR A 429 12.26 -23.88 -6.53
C TYR A 429 13.59 -24.35 -7.13
N THR A 430 14.53 -23.42 -7.26
CA THR A 430 15.83 -23.67 -7.90
C THR A 430 16.87 -24.03 -6.84
N ASN A 431 17.66 -25.09 -7.06
CA ASN A 431 18.80 -25.38 -6.19
C ASN A 431 19.88 -24.29 -6.39
N PRO A 432 20.34 -23.60 -5.33
CA PRO A 432 21.45 -22.69 -5.46
C PRO A 432 22.71 -23.47 -5.85
N LEU A 433 23.27 -23.16 -7.02
CA LEU A 433 24.52 -23.76 -7.47
C LEU A 433 25.69 -22.88 -7.03
N ASP A 434 26.64 -23.47 -6.30
CA ASP A 434 27.97 -22.91 -6.10
C ASP A 434 28.86 -23.32 -7.31
N THR A 435 28.52 -22.85 -8.51
CA THR A 435 29.28 -23.17 -9.75
C THR A 435 30.04 -21.97 -10.29
N THR A 436 31.20 -22.22 -10.91
CA THR A 436 31.88 -21.26 -11.76
C THR A 436 31.38 -21.44 -13.19
N LEU A 437 30.74 -20.42 -13.76
CA LEU A 437 30.23 -20.44 -15.13
C LEU A 437 31.34 -20.75 -16.14
N ALA A 438 31.19 -21.86 -16.87
CA ALA A 438 31.87 -22.08 -18.14
C ALA A 438 30.92 -21.61 -19.25
N LEU A 439 31.29 -20.54 -19.95
CA LEU A 439 30.50 -19.99 -21.05
C LEU A 439 30.52 -20.94 -22.24
N ASP A 440 29.36 -21.20 -22.85
CA ASP A 440 29.29 -21.75 -24.20
C ASP A 440 29.47 -20.62 -25.24
N PRO A 441 30.60 -20.56 -25.96
CA PRO A 441 30.82 -19.58 -27.00
C PRO A 441 29.85 -19.77 -28.19
N GLN A 442 29.32 -20.99 -28.38
CA GLN A 442 28.49 -21.32 -29.53
C GLN A 442 27.07 -20.76 -29.40
N ALA A 443 26.40 -20.95 -28.26
CA ALA A 443 25.09 -20.37 -28.00
C ALA A 443 25.09 -18.84 -28.15
N LEU A 444 26.07 -18.16 -27.56
CA LEU A 444 26.22 -16.70 -27.70
C LEU A 444 26.49 -16.29 -29.15
N HIS A 445 27.29 -17.06 -29.88
CA HIS A 445 27.54 -16.79 -31.29
C HIS A 445 26.28 -16.95 -32.14
N ARG A 446 25.45 -17.97 -31.87
CA ARG A 446 24.15 -18.16 -32.56
C ARG A 446 23.21 -16.98 -32.29
N LEU A 447 23.03 -16.61 -31.02
CA LEU A 447 22.20 -15.47 -30.66
C LEU A 447 22.72 -14.16 -31.27
N ALA A 448 24.04 -13.95 -31.27
CA ALA A 448 24.66 -12.80 -31.92
C ALA A 448 24.40 -12.77 -33.44
N SER A 449 24.49 -13.94 -34.08
CA SER A 449 24.22 -14.09 -35.52
C SER A 449 22.76 -13.76 -35.85
N GLU A 450 21.81 -14.26 -35.05
CA GLU A 450 20.39 -13.98 -35.27
C GLU A 450 20.06 -12.51 -35.02
N ALA A 451 20.54 -11.93 -33.90
CA ALA A 451 20.36 -10.51 -33.61
C ALA A 451 20.95 -9.63 -34.72
N LYS A 452 22.14 -9.97 -35.22
CA LYS A 452 22.77 -9.27 -36.36
C LYS A 452 21.92 -9.38 -37.62
N SER A 453 21.45 -10.58 -37.97
CA SER A 453 20.55 -10.82 -39.11
C SER A 453 19.26 -10.00 -39.03
N VAL A 454 18.66 -9.89 -37.83
CA VAL A 454 17.46 -9.06 -37.59
C VAL A 454 17.78 -7.58 -37.80
N VAL A 455 18.85 -7.06 -37.22
CA VAL A 455 19.25 -5.64 -37.32
C VAL A 455 19.65 -5.25 -38.74
N GLU A 456 20.34 -6.14 -39.49
CA GLU A 456 20.68 -5.91 -40.90
C GLU A 456 19.43 -5.79 -41.80
N LYS A 457 18.35 -6.49 -41.45
CA LYS A 457 17.07 -6.42 -42.17
C LYS A 457 16.22 -5.22 -41.73
N GLU A 458 16.36 -4.76 -40.49
CA GLU A 458 15.55 -3.70 -39.87
C GLU A 458 16.42 -2.73 -39.06
N SER A 459 16.92 -1.68 -39.72
CA SER A 459 17.86 -0.72 -39.13
C SER A 459 17.32 0.02 -37.89
N SER A 460 15.99 0.16 -37.74
CA SER A 460 15.38 0.76 -36.55
C SER A 460 15.67 -0.01 -35.26
N LEU A 461 15.93 -1.33 -35.35
CA LEU A 461 16.27 -2.16 -34.19
C LEU A 461 17.72 -1.99 -33.73
N GLU A 462 18.60 -1.38 -34.54
CA GLU A 462 19.98 -1.05 -34.14
C GLU A 462 20.01 -0.03 -32.99
N ILE A 463 19.15 0.98 -33.09
CA ILE A 463 19.00 2.02 -32.07
C ILE A 463 18.47 1.39 -30.77
N LEU A 464 17.47 0.50 -30.88
CA LEU A 464 16.94 -0.23 -29.74
C LEU A 464 18.03 -1.10 -29.09
N LEU A 465 18.81 -1.84 -29.87
CA LEU A 465 19.91 -2.67 -29.38
C LEU A 465 20.92 -1.83 -28.59
N THR A 466 21.36 -0.73 -29.18
CA THR A 466 22.35 0.18 -28.57
C THR A 466 21.81 0.76 -27.25
N GLY A 467 20.57 1.25 -27.27
CA GLY A 467 19.91 1.78 -26.07
C GLY A 467 19.71 0.71 -24.98
N CYS A 468 19.34 -0.52 -25.34
CA CYS A 468 19.20 -1.63 -24.40
C CYS A 468 20.54 -1.99 -23.77
N ILE A 469 21.62 -2.05 -24.56
CA ILE A 469 22.97 -2.28 -24.05
C ILE A 469 23.34 -1.20 -23.02
N ASP A 470 23.16 0.08 -23.34
CA ASP A 470 23.47 1.19 -22.44
C ASP A 470 22.67 1.14 -21.13
N VAL A 471 21.36 0.88 -21.21
CA VAL A 471 20.48 0.77 -20.03
C VAL A 471 20.88 -0.42 -19.17
N SER A 472 21.08 -1.60 -19.76
CA SER A 472 21.53 -2.79 -19.03
C SER A 472 22.88 -2.55 -18.35
N PHE A 473 23.84 -1.90 -19.03
CA PHE A 473 25.11 -1.53 -18.42
C PHE A 473 24.97 -0.54 -17.26
N LYS A 474 24.17 0.52 -17.42
CA LYS A 474 23.93 1.50 -16.35
C LYS A 474 23.26 0.87 -15.13
N TYR A 475 22.21 0.09 -15.35
CA TYR A 475 21.47 -0.61 -14.29
C TYR A 475 22.41 -1.54 -13.51
N LEU A 476 23.17 -2.36 -14.23
CA LEU A 476 24.05 -3.33 -13.59
C LEU A 476 25.27 -2.66 -12.92
N ASN A 477 25.81 -1.57 -13.47
CA ASN A 477 26.86 -0.79 -12.81
C ASN A 477 26.38 -0.10 -11.52
N ALA A 478 25.16 0.46 -11.52
CA ALA A 478 24.57 1.05 -10.32
C ALA A 478 24.41 0.00 -9.20
N GLN A 479 24.02 -1.23 -9.56
CA GLN A 479 23.95 -2.33 -8.60
C GLN A 479 25.33 -2.87 -8.18
N LEU A 480 26.34 -2.88 -9.07
CA LEU A 480 27.71 -3.24 -8.67
C LEU A 480 28.26 -2.32 -7.57
N ALA A 481 27.92 -1.03 -7.62
CA ALA A 481 28.37 -0.04 -6.62
C ALA A 481 27.82 -0.32 -5.20
N THR A 482 26.74 -1.09 -5.08
CA THR A 482 26.09 -1.41 -3.80
C THR A 482 26.42 -2.83 -3.29
N LEU A 483 27.24 -3.61 -4.01
CA LEU A 483 27.55 -4.99 -3.64
C LEU A 483 28.66 -5.10 -2.59
N THR A 484 28.33 -5.64 -1.42
CA THR A 484 29.29 -5.95 -0.34
C THR A 484 29.56 -7.44 -0.14
N GLN A 485 28.76 -8.35 -0.73
CA GLN A 485 28.86 -9.80 -0.52
C GLN A 485 28.88 -10.63 -1.82
N PRO A 486 29.53 -11.82 -1.82
CA PRO A 486 29.46 -12.77 -2.92
C PRO A 486 28.06 -13.43 -2.99
N ARG A 487 27.28 -13.12 -4.04
CA ARG A 487 25.98 -13.77 -4.29
C ARG A 487 26.13 -15.09 -5.06
N ARG A 488 25.23 -16.04 -4.78
CA ARG A 488 25.10 -17.36 -5.44
C ARG A 488 24.35 -17.25 -6.77
N LEU A 489 24.69 -18.13 -7.71
CA LEU A 489 24.01 -18.29 -8.99
C LEU A 489 22.70 -19.06 -8.80
N ILE A 490 21.68 -18.69 -9.57
CA ILE A 490 20.36 -19.32 -9.55
C ILE A 490 20.11 -19.98 -10.91
N SER A 491 20.00 -21.31 -10.98
CA SER A 491 19.72 -22.01 -12.25
C SER A 491 18.21 -22.20 -12.46
N PHE A 492 17.72 -21.96 -13.67
CA PHE A 492 16.31 -22.19 -14.04
C PHE A 492 16.02 -23.68 -14.25
N ASP A 493 15.26 -24.30 -13.34
CA ASP A 493 14.92 -25.72 -13.46
C ASP A 493 13.60 -25.92 -14.23
N SER A 494 13.70 -26.45 -15.45
CA SER A 494 12.55 -26.76 -16.31
C SER A 494 11.67 -27.90 -15.78
N SER A 495 12.10 -28.66 -14.79
CA SER A 495 11.31 -29.74 -14.18
C SER A 495 10.30 -29.24 -13.12
N THR A 496 10.49 -28.02 -12.63
CA THR A 496 9.57 -27.38 -11.67
C THR A 496 8.26 -26.97 -12.34
N VAL A 497 7.19 -26.76 -11.57
CA VAL A 497 5.89 -26.35 -12.14
C VAL A 497 6.01 -25.06 -12.95
N LEU A 498 6.61 -24.02 -12.36
CA LEU A 498 6.74 -22.72 -13.00
C LEU A 498 7.76 -22.72 -14.13
N GLY A 499 8.89 -23.42 -13.96
CA GLY A 499 9.87 -23.58 -15.03
C GLY A 499 9.29 -24.32 -16.24
N SER A 500 8.52 -25.38 -15.99
CA SER A 500 7.79 -26.10 -17.03
C SER A 500 6.74 -25.24 -17.73
N VAL A 501 5.99 -24.41 -17.01
CA VAL A 501 5.00 -23.49 -17.60
C VAL A 501 5.68 -22.45 -18.49
N ILE A 502 6.77 -21.85 -18.04
CA ILE A 502 7.53 -20.88 -18.84
C ILE A 502 8.08 -21.53 -20.13
N CYS A 503 8.66 -22.73 -20.03
CA CYS A 503 9.11 -23.48 -21.20
C CYS A 503 7.96 -23.81 -22.16
N LEU A 504 6.81 -24.22 -21.64
CA LEU A 504 5.63 -24.51 -22.46
C LEU A 504 5.15 -23.27 -23.22
N GLU A 505 5.00 -22.13 -22.54
CA GLU A 505 4.52 -20.91 -23.20
C GLU A 505 5.55 -20.36 -24.22
N LEU A 506 6.85 -20.52 -23.95
CA LEU A 506 7.88 -20.24 -24.94
C LEU A 506 7.75 -21.13 -26.17
N TYR A 507 7.52 -22.42 -25.99
CA TYR A 507 7.27 -23.34 -27.11
C TYR A 507 6.03 -22.92 -27.93
N LEU A 508 5.01 -22.39 -27.26
CA LEU A 508 3.75 -21.94 -27.87
C LEU A 508 3.78 -20.49 -28.38
N PHE A 509 4.93 -19.80 -28.33
CA PHE A 509 5.06 -18.36 -28.62
C PHE A 509 4.30 -17.88 -29.87
N PHE A 510 4.49 -18.53 -31.02
CA PHE A 510 3.82 -18.12 -32.27
C PHE A 510 2.30 -18.39 -32.31
N ASN A 511 1.79 -19.18 -31.36
CA ASN A 511 0.37 -19.54 -31.23
C ASN A 511 -0.35 -18.66 -30.20
N HIS A 512 0.38 -17.95 -29.35
CA HIS A 512 -0.19 -17.07 -28.32
C HIS A 512 -0.76 -15.78 -28.87
N MET A 513 -1.65 -15.17 -28.08
CA MET A 513 -2.02 -13.77 -28.24
C MET A 513 -0.78 -12.88 -28.00
N PRO A 514 -0.61 -11.78 -28.75
CA PRO A 514 0.54 -10.88 -28.60
C PRO A 514 0.75 -10.39 -27.16
N THR A 515 -0.32 -10.17 -26.41
CA THR A 515 -0.31 -9.71 -25.02
C THR A 515 0.37 -10.70 -24.08
N THR A 516 0.14 -12.01 -24.26
CA THR A 516 0.83 -13.07 -23.51
C THR A 516 2.32 -13.07 -23.81
N ASN A 517 2.69 -12.93 -25.08
CA ASN A 517 4.08 -12.86 -25.51
C ASN A 517 4.79 -11.63 -24.94
N GLU A 518 4.15 -10.47 -24.91
CA GLU A 518 4.71 -9.26 -24.29
C GLU A 518 5.04 -9.47 -22.80
N GLN A 519 4.12 -10.08 -22.04
CA GLN A 519 4.36 -10.37 -20.62
C GLN A 519 5.40 -11.46 -20.41
N LEU A 520 5.44 -12.48 -21.27
CA LEU A 520 6.47 -13.52 -21.24
C LEU A 520 7.86 -12.93 -21.53
N ILE A 521 7.97 -12.06 -22.55
CA ILE A 521 9.21 -11.34 -22.86
C ILE A 521 9.62 -10.50 -21.66
N ARG A 522 8.70 -9.75 -21.05
CA ARG A 522 8.98 -8.93 -19.87
C ARG A 522 9.51 -9.78 -18.71
N LEU A 523 8.84 -10.90 -18.41
CA LEU A 523 9.27 -11.84 -17.39
C LEU A 523 10.69 -12.36 -17.65
N LEU A 524 10.98 -12.81 -18.86
CA LEU A 524 12.31 -13.32 -19.21
C LEU A 524 13.38 -12.24 -19.09
N MET A 525 13.08 -11.01 -19.49
CA MET A 525 14.00 -9.88 -19.31
C MET A 525 14.22 -9.55 -17.83
N ASP A 526 13.16 -9.57 -17.02
CA ASP A 526 13.26 -9.33 -15.58
C ASP A 526 14.04 -10.46 -14.90
N LEU A 527 13.85 -11.73 -15.29
CA LEU A 527 14.62 -12.87 -14.79
C LEU A 527 16.10 -12.80 -15.18
N VAL A 528 16.42 -12.41 -16.42
CA VAL A 528 17.82 -12.25 -16.88
C VAL A 528 18.52 -11.12 -16.13
N ASN A 529 17.79 -10.05 -15.77
CA ASN A 529 18.35 -8.94 -15.00
C ASN A 529 18.28 -9.17 -13.48
N ALA A 530 17.47 -10.13 -13.03
CA ALA A 530 17.26 -10.43 -11.63
C ALA A 530 18.58 -10.80 -10.96
N ASN A 531 18.72 -10.38 -9.71
CA ASN A 531 19.90 -10.67 -8.90
C ASN A 531 21.19 -10.25 -9.62
N THR A 532 21.24 -9.06 -10.23
CA THR A 532 22.41 -8.53 -10.98
C THR A 532 22.86 -9.36 -12.20
N GLY A 533 21.95 -10.16 -12.79
CA GLY A 533 22.29 -11.01 -13.92
C GLY A 533 23.01 -12.29 -13.54
N TYR A 534 22.57 -12.93 -12.44
CA TYR A 534 23.14 -14.19 -11.93
C TYR A 534 22.17 -15.38 -12.01
N VAL A 535 21.07 -15.26 -12.76
CA VAL A 535 20.21 -16.40 -13.12
C VAL A 535 20.83 -17.12 -14.34
N THR A 536 21.47 -18.28 -14.13
CA THR A 536 22.49 -18.87 -15.04
C THR A 536 21.98 -19.51 -16.30
N ASN A 537 20.78 -20.06 -16.30
CA ASN A 537 20.34 -20.88 -17.43
C ASN A 537 19.98 -20.05 -18.67
N PHE A 538 19.72 -18.76 -18.49
CA PHE A 538 19.64 -17.79 -19.59
C PHE A 538 20.99 -17.18 -19.95
N LEU A 539 22.04 -17.48 -19.18
CA LEU A 539 23.40 -16.99 -19.31
C LEU A 539 24.35 -18.17 -19.56
N CYS A 540 24.08 -18.93 -20.63
CA CYS A 540 24.98 -19.94 -21.20
C CYS A 540 25.52 -20.95 -20.17
N GLU A 541 24.74 -21.98 -19.82
CA GLU A 541 25.28 -23.14 -19.11
C GLU A 541 25.89 -24.16 -20.09
N ASN A 542 27.14 -24.52 -19.79
CA ASN A 542 27.87 -25.78 -19.96
C ASN A 542 27.68 -26.60 -21.27
N PRO A 543 28.77 -26.90 -22.02
CA PRO A 543 28.73 -27.66 -23.28
C PRO A 543 28.35 -29.16 -23.17
N LEU A 544 27.84 -29.62 -22.03
CA LEU A 544 27.55 -31.03 -21.77
C LEU A 544 26.06 -31.36 -21.62
N GLU A 545 25.18 -30.36 -21.47
CA GLU A 545 23.72 -30.58 -21.34
C GLU A 545 22.95 -29.61 -22.25
N ASP A 546 22.35 -30.14 -23.31
CA ASP A 546 21.40 -29.40 -24.15
C ASP A 546 20.15 -29.07 -23.31
N SER A 547 20.07 -27.85 -22.77
CA SER A 547 18.94 -27.45 -21.94
C SER A 547 17.65 -27.32 -22.76
N LEU A 548 16.50 -27.69 -22.18
CA LEU A 548 15.19 -27.60 -22.85
C LEU A 548 14.91 -26.17 -23.36
N PHE A 549 15.36 -25.15 -22.64
CA PHE A 549 15.22 -23.75 -23.06
C PHE A 549 15.94 -23.48 -24.39
N PHE A 550 17.19 -23.93 -24.54
CA PHE A 550 17.94 -23.74 -25.79
C PHE A 550 17.32 -24.52 -26.96
N GLU A 551 16.84 -25.74 -26.72
CA GLU A 551 16.12 -26.51 -27.74
C GLU A 551 14.85 -25.80 -28.22
N ILE A 552 14.11 -25.17 -27.30
CA ILE A 552 12.93 -24.35 -27.64
C ILE A 552 13.36 -23.10 -28.42
N PHE A 553 14.42 -22.41 -27.98
CA PHE A 553 14.89 -21.20 -28.64
C PHE A 553 15.36 -21.45 -30.09
N ASP A 554 16.11 -22.53 -30.33
CA ASP A 554 16.52 -22.93 -31.68
C ASP A 554 15.29 -23.20 -32.56
N TYR A 555 14.29 -23.91 -32.03
CA TYR A 555 13.02 -24.14 -32.71
C TYR A 555 12.28 -22.83 -33.03
N LEU A 556 12.27 -21.86 -32.12
CA LEU A 556 11.65 -20.55 -32.37
C LEU A 556 12.37 -19.75 -33.45
N CYS A 557 13.69 -19.84 -33.55
CA CYS A 557 14.47 -19.22 -34.64
C CYS A 557 14.13 -19.85 -36.01
N GLU A 558 13.94 -21.17 -36.05
CA GLU A 558 13.47 -21.87 -37.25
C GLU A 558 12.05 -21.42 -37.64
N CYS A 559 11.15 -21.33 -36.67
CA CYS A 559 9.78 -20.84 -36.85
C CYS A 559 9.78 -19.40 -37.39
N HIS A 560 10.56 -18.50 -36.79
CA HIS A 560 10.73 -17.12 -37.24
C HIS A 560 11.16 -17.07 -38.71
N SER A 561 12.21 -17.81 -39.09
CA SER A 561 12.70 -17.86 -40.47
C SER A 561 11.66 -18.41 -41.45
N HIS A 562 10.86 -19.39 -41.02
CA HIS A 562 9.78 -19.94 -41.82
C HIS A 562 8.64 -18.93 -42.01
N TYR A 563 8.14 -18.36 -40.92
CA TYR A 563 7.00 -17.45 -40.93
C TYR A 563 7.33 -16.12 -41.61
N ASP A 564 8.49 -15.52 -41.34
CA ASP A 564 8.96 -14.31 -42.03
C ASP A 564 9.00 -14.51 -43.56
N ARG A 565 9.46 -15.68 -44.02
CA ARG A 565 9.43 -16.01 -45.45
C ARG A 565 8.01 -16.16 -46.00
N LYS A 566 7.13 -16.83 -45.26
CA LYS A 566 5.75 -17.08 -45.69
C LYS A 566 4.90 -15.81 -45.72
N LEU A 567 5.11 -14.90 -44.78
CA LEU A 567 4.46 -13.59 -44.74
C LEU A 567 4.74 -12.78 -46.00
N ARG A 568 5.98 -12.81 -46.50
CA ARG A 568 6.37 -12.14 -47.76
C ARG A 568 5.69 -12.71 -49.02
N HIS A 569 5.11 -13.91 -48.93
CA HIS A 569 4.43 -14.57 -50.05
C HIS A 569 2.90 -14.38 -50.04
N GLY A 570 2.34 -13.59 -49.12
CA GLY A 570 0.93 -13.18 -49.14
C GLY A 570 -0.08 -14.30 -48.85
N VAL A 571 0.30 -15.30 -48.05
CA VAL A 571 -0.60 -16.39 -47.63
C VAL A 571 -1.58 -15.86 -46.58
N GLU A 572 -2.86 -16.25 -46.60
CA GLU A 572 -3.88 -15.74 -45.64
C GLU A 572 -3.87 -16.46 -44.27
N THR A 573 -3.49 -17.74 -44.24
CA THR A 573 -3.44 -18.55 -43.02
C THR A 573 -2.29 -19.55 -43.07
N LEU A 574 -1.66 -19.84 -41.93
CA LEU A 574 -0.53 -20.77 -41.85
C LEU A 574 -0.77 -21.86 -40.79
N HIS A 575 -0.19 -23.04 -41.04
CA HIS A 575 -0.13 -24.08 -40.04
C HIS A 575 1.01 -23.82 -39.05
N VAL A 576 0.80 -24.27 -37.81
CA VAL A 576 1.87 -24.32 -36.81
C VAL A 576 2.99 -25.23 -37.31
N MET A 577 4.23 -24.73 -37.28
CA MET A 577 5.39 -25.54 -37.59
C MET A 577 5.47 -26.68 -36.57
N ARG A 578 5.81 -27.88 -37.01
CA ARG A 578 5.94 -29.00 -36.07
C ARG A 578 7.37 -29.04 -35.52
N PRO A 579 7.54 -29.20 -34.20
CA PRO A 579 8.87 -29.42 -33.62
C PRO A 579 9.45 -30.75 -34.11
N ASN A 580 10.78 -30.87 -34.04
CA ASN A 580 11.48 -32.11 -34.33
C ASN A 580 11.21 -33.16 -33.22
N ALA A 581 11.50 -34.44 -33.52
CA ALA A 581 11.24 -35.55 -32.60
C ALA A 581 12.02 -35.44 -31.27
N ARG A 582 13.17 -34.76 -31.30
CA ARG A 582 14.02 -34.53 -30.14
C ARG A 582 13.36 -33.57 -29.15
N LEU A 583 12.94 -32.39 -29.61
CA LEU A 583 12.21 -31.41 -28.80
C LEU A 583 10.89 -32.00 -28.26
N LEU A 584 10.17 -32.78 -29.06
CA LEU A 584 8.98 -33.51 -28.59
C LEU A 584 9.30 -34.50 -27.46
N ALA A 585 10.47 -35.13 -27.48
CA ALA A 585 10.89 -36.00 -26.38
C ALA A 585 11.26 -35.18 -25.13
N SER A 586 11.95 -34.06 -25.30
CA SER A 586 12.32 -33.16 -24.19
C SER A 586 11.09 -32.53 -23.51
N LEU A 587 10.05 -32.18 -24.28
CA LEU A 587 8.78 -31.67 -23.74
C LEU A 587 8.02 -32.70 -22.89
N LYS A 588 8.28 -34.01 -23.04
CA LYS A 588 7.69 -35.05 -22.18
C LYS A 588 8.31 -35.11 -20.78
N ILE A 589 9.36 -34.34 -20.53
CA ILE A 589 10.02 -34.25 -19.21
C ILE A 589 9.37 -33.13 -18.36
N LEU A 590 8.52 -32.29 -18.96
CA LEU A 590 7.80 -31.23 -18.26
C LEU A 590 6.94 -31.76 -17.10
N HIS A 591 6.70 -30.91 -16.10
CA HIS A 591 5.82 -31.17 -14.97
C HIS A 591 4.40 -31.55 -15.44
N PRO A 592 3.67 -32.45 -14.73
CA PRO A 592 2.34 -32.93 -15.13
C PRO A 592 1.34 -31.83 -15.52
N VAL A 593 1.33 -30.69 -14.82
CA VAL A 593 0.48 -29.53 -15.12
C VAL A 593 0.74 -29.00 -16.54
N ALA A 594 2.01 -28.83 -16.90
CA ALA A 594 2.39 -28.38 -18.24
C ALA A 594 2.13 -29.47 -19.29
N GLN A 595 2.31 -30.75 -18.96
CA GLN A 595 1.97 -31.85 -19.88
C GLN A 595 0.47 -31.94 -20.17
N GLN A 596 -0.37 -31.76 -19.16
CA GLN A 596 -1.82 -31.76 -19.33
C GLN A 596 -2.26 -30.65 -20.28
N ARG A 597 -1.67 -29.46 -20.14
CA ARG A 597 -1.89 -28.34 -21.07
C ARG A 597 -1.36 -28.62 -22.46
N LEU A 598 -0.14 -29.14 -22.58
CA LEU A 598 0.43 -29.53 -23.87
C LEU A 598 -0.48 -30.49 -24.62
N ARG A 599 -1.08 -31.49 -23.94
CA ARG A 599 -2.05 -32.42 -24.56
C ARG A 599 -3.33 -31.73 -25.03
N HIS A 600 -3.84 -30.79 -24.25
CA HIS A 600 -5.00 -29.99 -24.64
C HIS A 600 -4.70 -29.14 -25.89
N ASP A 601 -3.52 -28.53 -25.94
CA ASP A 601 -3.10 -27.67 -27.05
C ASP A 601 -2.66 -28.47 -28.29
N GLU A 602 -2.09 -29.67 -28.12
CA GLU A 602 -1.78 -30.59 -29.23
C GLU A 602 -3.01 -31.02 -30.02
N HIS A 603 -4.17 -31.10 -29.38
CA HIS A 603 -5.45 -31.31 -30.08
C HIS A 603 -5.87 -30.07 -30.91
N ASN A 604 -5.42 -28.88 -30.52
CA ASN A 604 -5.65 -27.61 -31.20
C ASN A 604 -4.56 -27.24 -32.23
N LEU A 605 -3.40 -27.91 -32.27
CA LEU A 605 -2.32 -27.67 -33.25
C LEU A 605 -2.70 -27.99 -34.72
N LYS A 606 -3.92 -28.46 -34.99
CA LYS A 606 -4.49 -28.56 -36.34
C LYS A 606 -5.11 -27.25 -36.84
N VAL A 607 -5.20 -26.22 -35.99
CA VAL A 607 -5.83 -24.93 -36.28
C VAL A 607 -4.92 -24.07 -37.17
N LEU A 608 -5.53 -23.38 -38.13
CA LEU A 608 -4.90 -22.37 -38.96
C LEU A 608 -4.78 -21.07 -38.16
N ILE A 609 -3.58 -20.49 -38.08
CA ILE A 609 -3.38 -19.21 -37.40
C ILE A 609 -3.58 -18.07 -38.41
N ASN A 610 -4.23 -17.00 -37.93
CA ASN A 610 -4.43 -15.76 -38.68
C ASN A 610 -3.08 -15.07 -38.94
N LEU A 611 -2.87 -14.61 -40.18
CA LEU A 611 -1.67 -13.90 -40.59
C LEU A 611 -1.35 -12.67 -39.72
N CYS A 612 -2.36 -11.90 -39.33
CA CYS A 612 -2.18 -10.69 -38.52
C CYS A 612 -1.55 -11.02 -37.15
N GLN A 613 -1.97 -12.13 -36.54
CA GLN A 613 -1.41 -12.58 -35.27
C GLN A 613 0.02 -13.09 -35.44
N ILE A 614 0.30 -13.87 -36.49
CA ILE A 614 1.66 -14.33 -36.80
C ILE A 614 2.60 -13.15 -37.06
N GLN A 615 2.16 -12.14 -37.81
CA GLN A 615 2.95 -10.94 -38.08
C GLN A 615 3.34 -10.24 -36.77
N LEU A 616 2.37 -9.98 -35.89
CA LEU A 616 2.63 -9.37 -34.58
C LEU A 616 3.60 -10.22 -33.74
N ASN A 617 3.43 -11.53 -33.71
CA ASN A 617 4.33 -12.42 -32.98
C ASN A 617 5.74 -12.48 -33.61
N VAL A 618 5.86 -12.42 -34.94
CA VAL A 618 7.16 -12.30 -35.63
C VAL A 618 7.87 -11.02 -35.23
N ASP A 619 7.16 -9.90 -35.19
CA ASP A 619 7.73 -8.61 -34.81
C ASP A 619 8.10 -8.57 -33.31
N LEU A 620 7.28 -9.13 -32.43
CA LEU A 620 7.61 -9.33 -31.01
C LEU A 620 8.83 -10.23 -30.82
N PHE A 621 8.96 -11.29 -31.61
CA PHE A 621 10.12 -12.19 -31.54
C PHE A 621 11.43 -11.49 -31.93
N LYS A 622 11.41 -10.65 -32.98
CA LYS A 622 12.58 -9.83 -33.35
C LYS A 622 13.03 -8.93 -32.18
N ILE A 623 12.07 -8.27 -31.53
CA ILE A 623 12.33 -7.43 -30.36
C ILE A 623 12.89 -8.28 -29.21
N PHE A 624 12.32 -9.46 -28.96
CA PHE A 624 12.80 -10.38 -27.94
C PHE A 624 14.25 -10.78 -28.17
N VAL A 625 14.62 -11.22 -29.38
CA VAL A 625 15.99 -11.62 -29.73
C VAL A 625 16.98 -10.48 -29.48
N VAL A 626 16.65 -9.26 -29.94
CA VAL A 626 17.51 -8.07 -29.76
C VAL A 626 17.71 -7.74 -28.27
N ARG A 627 16.63 -7.71 -27.49
CA ARG A 627 16.68 -7.41 -26.05
C ARG A 627 17.41 -8.49 -25.26
N PHE A 628 17.11 -9.76 -25.55
CA PHE A 628 17.73 -10.91 -24.89
C PHE A 628 19.24 -10.93 -25.14
N TYR A 629 19.67 -10.67 -26.38
CA TYR A 629 21.08 -10.53 -26.73
C TYR A 629 21.77 -9.38 -25.98
N ALA A 630 21.14 -8.21 -25.89
CA ALA A 630 21.67 -7.06 -25.15
C ALA A 630 21.90 -7.39 -23.66
N ALA A 631 20.90 -8.01 -23.02
CA ALA A 631 20.97 -8.37 -21.61
C ALA A 631 22.07 -9.43 -21.36
N GLN A 632 22.15 -10.47 -22.19
CA GLN A 632 23.24 -11.45 -22.09
C GLN A 632 24.62 -10.80 -22.24
N ARG A 633 24.79 -9.89 -23.21
CA ARG A 633 26.06 -9.18 -23.42
C ARG A 633 26.48 -8.32 -22.23
N ALA A 634 25.54 -7.62 -21.61
CA ALA A 634 25.80 -6.81 -20.42
C ALA A 634 26.23 -7.69 -19.23
N SER A 635 25.49 -8.76 -18.94
CA SER A 635 25.81 -9.73 -17.88
C SER A 635 27.20 -10.35 -18.04
N LEU A 636 27.59 -10.72 -19.26
CA LEU A 636 28.92 -11.24 -19.57
C LEU A 636 30.06 -10.27 -19.27
N ALA A 637 29.87 -8.99 -19.62
CA ALA A 637 30.88 -7.97 -19.39
C ALA A 637 31.13 -7.76 -17.89
N LEU A 638 30.09 -7.79 -17.06
CA LEU A 638 30.19 -7.63 -15.61
C LEU A 638 30.88 -8.81 -14.94
N HIS A 639 30.57 -10.03 -15.39
CA HIS A 639 31.27 -11.21 -14.93
C HIS A 639 32.79 -11.05 -15.14
N LYS A 640 33.22 -10.60 -16.33
CA LYS A 640 34.65 -10.37 -16.60
C LYS A 640 35.27 -9.30 -15.69
N ILE A 641 34.55 -8.22 -15.37
CA ILE A 641 35.02 -7.17 -14.46
C ILE A 641 35.28 -7.72 -13.05
N LYS A 642 34.35 -8.50 -12.47
CA LYS A 642 34.46 -9.07 -11.12
C LYS A 642 35.60 -10.08 -10.96
N TYR A 643 35.92 -10.85 -11.99
CA TYR A 643 37.07 -11.77 -11.96
C TYR A 643 38.41 -11.04 -12.14
N SER A 644 38.42 -9.90 -12.85
CA SER A 644 39.64 -9.07 -12.97
C SER A 644 40.01 -8.35 -11.68
N THR A 645 39.03 -8.03 -10.82
CA THR A 645 39.24 -7.35 -9.53
C THR A 645 39.53 -8.32 -8.37
N ARG A 646 39.21 -9.61 -8.49
CA ARG A 646 39.59 -10.65 -7.51
C ARG A 646 41.00 -11.22 -7.70
N ASN A 647 41.58 -11.05 -8.89
CA ASN A 647 42.94 -11.51 -9.24
C ASN A 647 44.00 -10.39 -9.15
N LYS A 648 43.63 -9.25 -8.56
CA LYS A 648 44.54 -8.21 -8.07
C LYS A 648 44.44 -8.19 -6.55
#